data_AF-A0A3M1H432-F1
#
_entry.id   AF-A0A3M1H432-F1
#
_cell.length_a   1.000
_cell.length_b   1.000
_cell.length_c   1.000
_cell.angle_alpha   90.00
_cell.angle_beta   90.00
_cell.angle_gamma   90.00
#
_symmetry.space_group_name_H-M   'P 1'
#
loop_
_entity.id
_entity.type
_entity.pdbx_description
1 polymer ?
#
loop_
_entity_poly.entity_id
_entity_poly.type
_entity_poly.pdbx_seq_one_letter_code
_entity_poly.pdbx_strand_id
1 'polypeptide(L)'
;MASSPRKAYTLSYYQIISFGIALLLVIFLFWIARISPWELFQLLQQGGPLLFLAITGIMLFQLLIQAISWMELLGTLDSPPSLFTAMKAILAGWSGNYLTPSMYLGGEPLRAYMLSKETKTPFSILLGSVLVHKFIELLSFLLYLLFSFFLVGFFYALKIYASFYLLFILSFSLLLLVFIAIFASIIKKKAIFSRLAEFCIRQGLFSLYFQNHLEDIQKMEQEIFNAFHQNRKATLLSLLWMLLFHFLIFIRPFLFMSFYHTFLSLEELALLFLALQFLQAFQFTPGGLGILEGGIIGLFAFMKLAPSLAIGYALLCRVGDIIIVALGIFSLFQSKGIHEEIQNKLKPFLGDNSMKQTPLNAVHKALGAKMVEFAGYEMPIQYTSIQEEHHRVRNKVGLFDLCHMGRIYVSGPGSVDFLQYLVTNNIAKMKEGQAHYALALNERGTILDDLIVYHLGDQYLVVCNGANREKIRNWFRQHSPSFEVKVEDRSDEMGMIAIQGVFSEEVVAAMVNEEIRDLKYYSCGKWDWEGETIVVARTGYTGEDGFELYMSNNLLEKAWNQALQVGENWGIGPVGLGARDTLRLEAAMPLYGHEITEETNPLEAGLGFAVKFKKGDFIGREALLKVKQEGLKRKLVCMEVEGRRIARQGAKILQGEEQVGEVSSGTFSPTLQKSIAMGYVPKEGAEVGNQFEVEIGKKRYPIRVVERPFYSRKKKKKEGKGEA
;
A
#
# COMPACT_ATOMS: atom_id res chain seq x y z
N MET A 1 -0.61 51.38 30.58
CA MET A 1 -0.99 49.96 30.42
C MET A 1 -2.00 49.85 29.29
N ALA A 2 -1.54 49.60 28.06
CA ALA A 2 -2.41 49.46 26.89
C ALA A 2 -2.71 47.97 26.69
N SER A 3 -3.98 47.59 26.86
CA SER A 3 -4.49 46.24 26.64
C SER A 3 -4.55 45.91 25.15
N SER A 4 -3.88 44.85 24.72
CA SER A 4 -3.95 44.34 23.35
C SER A 4 -5.38 43.90 22.99
N PRO A 5 -5.87 44.15 21.77
CA PRO A 5 -7.21 43.73 21.37
C PRO A 5 -7.28 42.19 21.26
N ARG A 6 -8.27 41.58 21.92
CA ARG A 6 -8.57 40.15 21.77
C ARG A 6 -8.94 39.87 20.31
N LYS A 7 -8.15 39.03 19.63
CA LYS A 7 -8.53 38.46 18.32
C LYS A 7 -9.82 37.66 18.50
N ALA A 8 -10.91 38.09 17.87
CA ALA A 8 -12.10 37.27 17.71
C ALA A 8 -11.74 36.06 16.85
N TYR A 9 -11.78 34.86 17.42
CA TYR A 9 -11.61 33.61 16.67
C TYR A 9 -12.86 33.42 15.81
N THR A 10 -12.77 33.74 14.53
CA THR A 10 -13.76 33.31 13.54
C THR A 10 -13.60 31.80 13.36
N LEU A 11 -14.62 31.03 13.78
CA LEU A 11 -14.68 29.61 13.50
C LEU A 11 -14.50 29.39 12.00
N SER A 12 -13.56 28.53 11.62
CA SER A 12 -13.37 28.20 10.20
C SER A 12 -14.60 27.49 9.68
N TYR A 13 -14.90 27.65 8.39
CA TYR A 13 -16.00 26.97 7.70
C TYR A 13 -16.01 25.45 7.98
N TYR A 14 -14.82 24.83 8.05
CA TYR A 14 -14.64 23.42 8.42
C TYR A 14 -15.10 23.10 9.83
N GLN A 15 -14.90 24.00 10.80
CA GLN A 15 -15.33 23.79 12.18
C GLN A 15 -16.85 23.88 12.33
N ILE A 16 -17.51 24.78 11.59
CA ILE A 16 -18.98 24.91 11.58
C ILE A 16 -19.61 23.66 10.97
N ILE A 17 -19.06 23.19 9.83
CA ILE A 17 -19.50 21.94 9.19
C ILE A 17 -19.26 20.75 10.12
N SER A 18 -18.06 20.61 10.68
CA SER A 18 -17.72 19.49 11.58
C SER A 18 -18.63 19.46 12.81
N PHE A 19 -18.99 20.63 13.35
CA PHE A 19 -19.96 20.74 14.44
C PHE A 19 -21.37 20.31 14.02
N GLY A 20 -21.84 20.74 12.84
CA GLY A 20 -23.13 20.30 12.30
C GLY A 20 -23.20 18.78 12.07
N ILE A 21 -22.12 18.19 11.54
CA ILE A 21 -21.98 16.72 11.36
C ILE A 21 -22.03 16.02 12.71
N ALA A 22 -21.21 16.47 13.67
CA ALA A 22 -21.15 15.87 15.00
C ALA A 22 -22.51 15.94 15.71
N LEU A 23 -23.23 17.05 15.59
CA LEU A 23 -24.56 17.21 16.17
C LEU A 23 -25.59 16.24 15.56
N LEU A 24 -25.62 16.11 14.23
CA LEU A 24 -26.53 15.19 13.54
C LEU A 24 -26.22 13.73 13.84
N LEU A 25 -24.93 13.37 13.92
CA LEU A 25 -24.50 12.03 14.33
C LEU A 25 -24.89 11.74 15.78
N VAL A 26 -24.73 12.70 16.68
CA VAL A 26 -25.18 12.58 18.08
C VAL A 26 -26.70 12.41 18.16
N ILE A 27 -27.48 13.14 17.36
CA ILE A 27 -28.94 12.97 17.29
C ILE A 27 -29.29 11.56 16.82
N PHE A 28 -28.66 11.08 15.75
CA PHE A 28 -28.86 9.72 15.25
C PHE A 28 -28.52 8.65 16.30
N LEU A 29 -27.34 8.74 16.93
CA LEU A 29 -26.91 7.81 17.98
C LEU A 29 -27.80 7.88 19.22
N PHE A 30 -28.26 9.07 19.60
CA PHE A 30 -29.19 9.28 20.70
C PHE A 30 -30.53 8.59 20.48
N TRP A 31 -31.09 8.68 19.27
CA TRP A 31 -32.35 8.01 18.93
C TRP A 31 -32.17 6.50 18.79
N ILE A 32 -31.08 6.02 18.17
CA ILE A 32 -30.77 4.59 18.12
C ILE A 32 -30.62 3.99 19.52
N ALA A 33 -29.91 4.67 20.43
CA ALA A 33 -29.70 4.18 21.79
C ALA A 33 -30.98 4.10 22.62
N ARG A 34 -32.07 4.75 22.17
CA ARG A 34 -33.39 4.76 22.85
C ARG A 34 -34.40 3.79 22.26
N ILE A 35 -34.11 3.17 21.12
CA ILE A 35 -34.95 2.12 20.54
C ILE A 35 -34.35 0.77 20.93
N SER A 36 -35.21 -0.16 21.38
CA SER A 36 -34.75 -1.52 21.65
C SER A 36 -34.26 -2.16 20.35
N PRO A 37 -33.02 -2.71 20.30
CA PRO A 37 -32.56 -3.48 19.14
C PRO A 37 -33.52 -4.61 18.75
N TRP A 38 -34.27 -5.13 19.72
CA TRP A 38 -35.29 -6.15 19.51
C TRP A 38 -36.52 -5.62 18.75
N GLU A 39 -36.98 -4.40 19.02
CA GLU A 39 -38.09 -3.77 18.28
C GLU A 39 -37.72 -3.52 16.82
N LEU A 40 -36.48 -3.09 16.58
CA LEU A 40 -35.96 -2.91 15.23
C LEU A 40 -35.84 -4.23 14.47
N PHE A 41 -35.34 -5.27 15.15
CA PHE A 41 -35.26 -6.62 14.59
C PHE A 41 -36.64 -7.18 14.23
N GLN A 42 -37.63 -7.02 15.12
CA GLN A 42 -39.00 -7.42 14.87
C GLN A 42 -39.61 -6.65 13.68
N LEU A 43 -39.36 -5.35 13.57
CA LEU A 43 -39.84 -4.53 12.46
C LEU A 43 -39.26 -5.01 11.13
N LEU A 44 -37.94 -5.20 11.04
CA LEU A 44 -37.31 -5.74 9.83
C LEU A 44 -37.77 -7.17 9.51
N GLN A 45 -38.02 -7.99 10.52
CA GLN A 45 -38.56 -9.35 10.36
C GLN A 45 -40.00 -9.34 9.84
N GLN A 46 -40.83 -8.38 10.27
CA GLN A 46 -42.21 -8.20 9.79
C GLN A 46 -42.26 -7.80 8.32
N GLY A 47 -41.39 -6.88 7.88
CA GLY A 47 -41.28 -6.52 6.46
C GLY A 47 -40.82 -7.69 5.58
N GLY A 48 -40.03 -8.60 6.15
CA GLY A 48 -39.57 -9.82 5.50
C GLY A 48 -38.68 -9.58 4.27
N PRO A 49 -38.25 -10.66 3.58
CA PRO A 49 -37.41 -10.55 2.39
C PRO A 49 -38.06 -9.79 1.23
N LEU A 50 -39.40 -9.79 1.16
CA LEU A 50 -40.14 -9.16 0.07
C LEU A 50 -40.00 -7.63 0.08
N LEU A 51 -40.11 -6.99 1.24
CA LEU A 51 -39.92 -5.54 1.39
C LEU A 51 -38.50 -5.13 0.93
N PHE A 52 -37.50 -5.90 1.37
CA PHE A 52 -36.11 -5.70 1.01
C PHE A 52 -35.88 -5.84 -0.50
N LEU A 53 -36.41 -6.91 -1.12
CA LEU A 53 -36.32 -7.14 -2.55
C LEU A 53 -37.02 -6.04 -3.35
N ALA A 54 -38.16 -5.55 -2.87
CA ALA A 54 -38.93 -4.54 -3.58
C ALA A 54 -38.23 -3.16 -3.54
N ILE A 55 -37.67 -2.75 -2.40
CA ILE A 55 -36.91 -1.50 -2.29
C ILE A 55 -35.60 -1.58 -3.09
N THR A 56 -34.87 -2.68 -2.97
CA THR A 56 -33.63 -2.89 -3.76
C THR A 56 -33.95 -2.96 -5.25
N GLY A 57 -35.05 -3.59 -5.64
CA GLY A 57 -35.54 -3.66 -7.01
C GLY A 57 -35.83 -2.27 -7.60
N ILE A 58 -36.46 -1.38 -6.82
CA ILE A 58 -36.68 0.01 -7.23
C ILE A 58 -35.33 0.73 -7.46
N MET A 59 -34.35 0.53 -6.58
CA MET A 59 -33.02 1.14 -6.72
C MET A 59 -32.27 0.65 -7.98
N LEU A 60 -32.35 -0.66 -8.27
CA LEU A 60 -31.78 -1.21 -9.50
C LEU A 60 -32.53 -0.72 -10.75
N PHE A 61 -33.86 -0.55 -10.66
CA PHE A 61 -34.65 0.00 -11.75
C PHE A 61 -34.34 1.49 -12.00
N GLN A 62 -34.07 2.25 -10.94
CA GLN A 62 -33.57 3.63 -11.04
C GLN A 62 -32.23 3.70 -11.78
N LEU A 63 -31.29 2.81 -11.44
CA LEU A 63 -30.01 2.71 -12.16
C LEU A 63 -30.23 2.44 -13.66
N LEU A 64 -31.14 1.52 -14.00
CA LEU A 64 -31.49 1.21 -15.39
C LEU A 64 -32.03 2.45 -16.12
N ILE A 65 -32.97 3.18 -15.51
CA ILE A 65 -33.53 4.40 -16.09
C ILE A 65 -32.45 5.47 -16.29
N GLN A 66 -31.57 5.65 -15.32
CA GLN A 66 -30.48 6.62 -15.45
C GLN A 66 -29.52 6.23 -16.58
N ALA A 67 -29.26 4.93 -16.76
CA ALA A 67 -28.45 4.44 -17.88
C ALA A 67 -29.14 4.66 -19.22
N ILE A 68 -30.44 4.36 -19.34
CA ILE A 68 -31.22 4.62 -20.56
C ILE A 68 -31.23 6.12 -20.88
N SER A 69 -31.47 6.97 -19.88
CA SER A 69 -31.41 8.42 -20.03
C SER A 69 -30.07 8.89 -20.59
N TRP A 70 -28.95 8.39 -20.06
CA TRP A 70 -27.63 8.78 -20.55
C TRP A 70 -27.33 8.21 -21.94
N MET A 71 -27.83 7.00 -22.23
CA MET A 71 -27.73 6.36 -23.54
C MET A 71 -28.42 7.17 -24.65
N GLU A 72 -29.50 7.90 -24.35
CA GLU A 72 -30.10 8.83 -25.32
C GLU A 72 -29.11 9.89 -25.80
N LEU A 73 -28.28 10.40 -24.86
CA LEU A 73 -27.25 11.41 -25.17
C LEU A 73 -26.04 10.79 -25.87
N LEU A 74 -25.67 9.56 -25.49
CA LEU A 74 -24.53 8.85 -26.06
C LEU A 74 -24.82 8.23 -27.43
N GLY A 75 -26.09 8.05 -27.79
CA GLY A 75 -26.51 7.51 -29.08
C GLY A 75 -26.10 8.35 -30.30
N THR A 76 -25.61 9.57 -30.09
CA THR A 76 -25.04 10.45 -31.13
C THR A 76 -23.55 10.20 -31.40
N LEU A 77 -22.88 9.38 -30.58
CA LEU A 77 -21.48 9.04 -30.79
C LEU A 77 -21.33 8.06 -31.96
N ASP A 78 -20.19 8.11 -32.64
CA ASP A 78 -19.85 7.17 -33.73
C ASP A 78 -19.81 5.71 -33.28
N SER A 79 -19.65 5.46 -31.98
CA SER A 79 -19.62 4.13 -31.37
C SER A 79 -20.23 4.18 -29.96
N PRO A 80 -21.57 4.15 -29.84
CA PRO A 80 -22.24 4.22 -28.55
C PRO A 80 -21.94 2.96 -27.73
N PRO A 81 -21.78 3.08 -26.40
CA PRO A 81 -21.55 1.94 -25.53
C PRO A 81 -22.79 1.05 -25.41
N SER A 82 -22.63 -0.17 -24.90
CA SER A 82 -23.77 -0.99 -24.52
C SER A 82 -24.48 -0.43 -23.28
N LEU A 83 -25.78 -0.71 -23.11
CA LEU A 83 -26.53 -0.35 -21.90
C LEU A 83 -25.85 -0.89 -20.63
N PHE A 84 -25.34 -2.12 -20.68
CA PHE A 84 -24.63 -2.73 -19.55
C PHE A 84 -23.32 -2.00 -19.21
N THR A 85 -22.56 -1.58 -20.22
CA THR A 85 -21.36 -0.75 -20.04
C THR A 85 -21.69 0.60 -19.41
N ALA A 86 -22.77 1.27 -19.86
CA ALA A 86 -23.24 2.51 -19.27
C ALA A 86 -23.68 2.33 -17.80
N MET A 87 -24.39 1.24 -17.49
CA MET A 87 -24.79 0.90 -16.13
C MET A 87 -23.59 0.69 -15.19
N LYS A 88 -22.57 -0.07 -15.62
CA LYS A 88 -21.32 -0.25 -14.85
C LYS A 88 -20.63 1.08 -14.55
N ALA A 89 -20.55 1.95 -15.56
CA ALA A 89 -19.95 3.27 -15.42
C ALA A 89 -20.72 4.12 -14.39
N ILE A 90 -22.06 4.12 -14.45
CA ILE A 90 -22.91 4.84 -13.49
C ILE A 90 -22.74 4.29 -12.07
N LEU A 91 -22.74 2.97 -11.88
CA LEU A 91 -22.55 2.32 -10.58
C LEU A 91 -21.23 2.73 -9.92
N ALA A 92 -20.14 2.75 -10.69
CA ALA A 92 -18.86 3.22 -10.20
C ALA A 92 -18.86 4.71 -9.86
N GLY A 93 -19.54 5.52 -10.67
CA GLY A 93 -19.76 6.93 -10.36
C GLY A 93 -20.50 7.14 -9.04
N TRP A 94 -21.58 6.39 -8.82
CA TRP A 94 -22.29 6.42 -7.54
C TRP A 94 -21.37 6.00 -6.39
N SER A 95 -20.56 4.96 -6.57
CA SER A 95 -19.58 4.53 -5.55
C SER A 95 -18.56 5.65 -5.23
N GLY A 96 -18.05 6.34 -6.24
CA GLY A 96 -17.17 7.50 -6.05
C GLY A 96 -17.88 8.66 -5.34
N ASN A 97 -19.15 8.90 -5.64
CA ASN A 97 -19.96 9.90 -4.95
C ASN A 97 -20.17 9.54 -3.47
N TYR A 98 -20.41 8.26 -3.15
CA TYR A 98 -20.57 7.79 -1.77
C TYR A 98 -19.27 7.93 -0.93
N LEU A 99 -18.11 7.85 -1.57
CA LEU A 99 -16.81 7.92 -0.89
C LEU A 99 -16.23 9.33 -0.78
N THR A 100 -16.83 10.33 -1.45
CA THR A 100 -16.31 11.70 -1.47
C THR A 100 -17.26 12.66 -0.74
N PRO A 101 -16.73 13.66 0.00
CA PRO A 101 -17.54 14.67 0.69
C PRO A 101 -18.09 15.75 -0.28
N SER A 102 -18.40 15.37 -1.52
CA SER A 102 -18.88 16.27 -2.56
C SER A 102 -20.38 16.05 -2.78
N MET A 103 -21.11 17.08 -3.23
CA MET A 103 -22.56 17.02 -3.56
C MET A 103 -22.86 16.07 -4.73
N TYR A 104 -22.50 14.79 -4.62
CA TYR A 104 -22.61 13.78 -5.68
C TYR A 104 -21.91 14.15 -7.00
N LEU A 105 -20.77 14.85 -6.91
CA LEU A 105 -19.99 15.28 -8.09
C LEU A 105 -18.64 14.54 -8.22
N GLY A 106 -18.08 14.04 -7.13
CA GLY A 106 -16.72 13.47 -7.10
C GLY A 106 -16.56 12.17 -7.90
N GLY A 107 -17.63 11.41 -8.10
CA GLY A 107 -17.67 10.21 -8.91
C GLY A 107 -18.08 10.43 -10.37
N GLU A 108 -18.49 11.64 -10.76
CA GLU A 108 -18.92 11.92 -12.13
C GLU A 108 -17.77 11.81 -13.17
N PRO A 109 -16.55 12.33 -12.89
CA PRO A 109 -15.40 12.06 -13.76
C PRO A 109 -15.07 10.58 -13.90
N LEU A 110 -15.33 9.79 -12.85
CA LEU A 110 -15.08 8.35 -12.86
C LEU A 110 -15.97 7.62 -13.86
N ARG A 111 -17.24 8.05 -14.03
CA ARG A 111 -18.15 7.52 -15.06
C ARG A 111 -17.59 7.72 -16.47
N ALA A 112 -17.16 8.94 -16.77
CA ALA A 112 -16.57 9.29 -18.06
C ALA A 112 -15.26 8.53 -18.29
N TYR A 113 -14.45 8.38 -17.23
CA TYR A 113 -13.19 7.65 -17.29
C TYR A 113 -13.38 6.18 -17.63
N MET A 114 -14.28 5.49 -16.92
CA MET A 114 -14.64 4.10 -17.22
C MET A 114 -15.07 3.91 -18.66
N LEU A 115 -15.93 4.81 -19.14
CA LEU A 115 -16.44 4.71 -20.49
C LEU A 115 -15.34 4.96 -21.54
N SER A 116 -14.35 5.80 -21.23
CA SER A 116 -13.19 6.06 -22.12
C SER A 116 -12.25 4.86 -22.26
N LYS A 117 -12.30 3.91 -21.32
CA LYS A 117 -11.51 2.68 -21.37
C LYS A 117 -12.23 1.54 -22.08
N GLU A 118 -13.55 1.56 -22.09
CA GLU A 118 -14.37 0.54 -22.76
C GLU A 118 -14.84 0.99 -24.16
N THR A 119 -14.68 2.26 -24.52
CA THR A 119 -15.02 2.82 -25.84
C THR A 119 -13.81 3.50 -26.49
N LYS A 120 -13.89 3.77 -27.80
CA LYS A 120 -12.87 4.56 -28.52
C LYS A 120 -13.06 6.07 -28.37
N THR A 121 -14.06 6.50 -27.61
CA THR A 121 -14.43 7.91 -27.49
C THR A 121 -13.48 8.64 -26.53
N PRO A 122 -12.93 9.79 -26.91
CA PRO A 122 -12.08 10.60 -26.04
C PRO A 122 -12.75 10.96 -24.71
N PHE A 123 -11.98 10.92 -23.62
CA PHE A 123 -12.44 11.25 -22.27
C PHE A 123 -13.12 12.63 -22.19
N SER A 124 -12.59 13.65 -22.89
CA SER A 124 -13.17 14.99 -22.90
C SER A 124 -14.61 15.02 -23.44
N ILE A 125 -14.89 14.26 -24.49
CA ILE A 125 -16.24 14.16 -25.08
C ILE A 125 -17.18 13.43 -24.11
N LEU A 126 -16.70 12.36 -23.50
CA LEU A 126 -17.47 11.58 -22.52
C LEU A 126 -17.76 12.40 -21.26
N LEU A 127 -16.79 13.17 -20.77
CA LEU A 127 -16.97 14.07 -19.64
C LEU A 127 -18.00 15.16 -19.96
N GLY A 128 -17.95 15.75 -21.15
CA GLY A 128 -18.99 16.68 -21.63
C GLY A 128 -20.38 16.03 -21.61
N SER A 129 -20.51 14.77 -22.05
CA SER A 129 -21.79 14.05 -21.98
C SER A 129 -22.29 13.84 -20.54
N VAL A 130 -21.39 13.62 -19.58
CA VAL A 130 -21.74 13.49 -18.16
C VAL A 130 -22.22 14.82 -17.60
N LEU A 131 -21.56 15.93 -17.95
CA LEU A 131 -21.97 17.27 -17.53
C LEU A 131 -23.36 17.63 -18.07
N VAL A 132 -23.62 17.34 -19.35
CA VAL A 132 -24.94 17.52 -19.96
C VAL A 132 -25.99 16.63 -19.27
N HIS A 133 -25.67 15.36 -19.00
CA HIS A 133 -26.56 14.44 -18.31
C HIS A 133 -26.90 14.93 -16.90
N LYS A 134 -25.91 15.43 -16.16
CA LYS A 134 -26.11 16.02 -14.83
C LYS A 134 -26.92 17.30 -14.85
N PHE A 135 -26.74 18.11 -15.87
CA PHE A 135 -27.58 19.27 -16.06
C PHE A 135 -29.06 18.87 -16.29
N ILE A 136 -29.32 17.84 -17.09
CA ILE A 136 -30.68 17.29 -17.28
C ILE A 136 -31.23 16.73 -15.97
N GLU A 137 -30.42 16.01 -15.20
CA GLU A 137 -30.78 15.52 -13.86
C GLU A 137 -31.20 16.68 -12.95
N LEU A 138 -30.41 17.75 -12.85
CA LEU A 138 -30.75 18.94 -12.08
C LEU A 138 -32.02 19.65 -12.58
N LEU A 139 -32.21 19.73 -13.91
CA LEU A 139 -33.41 20.33 -14.49
C LEU A 139 -34.66 19.52 -14.18
N SER A 140 -34.56 18.18 -14.28
CA SER A 140 -35.65 17.28 -13.91
C SER A 140 -35.95 17.32 -12.42
N PHE A 141 -34.92 17.43 -11.57
CA PHE A 141 -35.06 17.63 -10.14
C PHE A 141 -35.80 18.92 -9.82
N LEU A 142 -35.47 20.04 -10.49
CA LEU A 142 -36.15 21.32 -10.29
C LEU A 142 -37.62 21.28 -10.72
N LEU A 143 -37.93 20.66 -11.86
CA LEU A 143 -39.31 20.40 -12.30
C LEU A 143 -40.08 19.56 -11.30
N TYR A 144 -39.44 18.53 -10.78
CA TYR A 144 -40.02 17.63 -9.81
C TYR A 144 -40.25 18.32 -8.46
N LEU A 145 -39.32 19.18 -8.03
CA LEU A 145 -39.45 20.01 -6.84
C LEU A 145 -40.64 20.98 -6.99
N LEU A 146 -40.76 21.65 -8.14
CA LEU A 146 -41.90 22.50 -8.47
C LEU A 146 -43.22 21.74 -8.38
N PHE A 147 -43.29 20.54 -8.95
CA PHE A 147 -44.47 19.69 -8.86
C PHE A 147 -44.79 19.29 -7.41
N SER A 148 -43.77 18.97 -6.60
CA SER A 148 -43.92 18.61 -5.19
C SER A 148 -44.44 19.78 -4.35
N PHE A 149 -43.88 20.98 -4.56
CA PHE A 149 -44.40 22.21 -3.97
C PHE A 149 -45.86 22.41 -4.41
N PHE A 150 -46.16 22.37 -5.71
CA PHE A 150 -47.53 22.53 -6.20
C PHE A 150 -48.53 21.59 -5.51
N LEU A 151 -48.18 20.30 -5.33
CA LEU A 151 -49.04 19.35 -4.61
C LEU A 151 -49.25 19.74 -3.14
N VAL A 152 -48.19 20.07 -2.41
CA VAL A 152 -48.29 20.52 -1.01
C VAL A 152 -49.16 21.77 -0.91
N GLY A 153 -48.90 22.77 -1.75
CA GLY A 153 -49.67 24.01 -1.78
C GLY A 153 -51.13 23.80 -2.15
N PHE A 154 -51.41 22.91 -3.10
CA PHE A 154 -52.78 22.56 -3.49
C PHE A 154 -53.57 21.97 -2.31
N PHE A 155 -52.99 21.02 -1.56
CA PHE A 155 -53.66 20.42 -0.41
C PHE A 155 -53.76 21.36 0.80
N TYR A 156 -52.75 22.20 1.05
CA TYR A 156 -52.80 23.22 2.11
C TYR A 156 -53.73 24.38 1.78
N ALA A 157 -53.88 24.78 0.51
CA ALA A 157 -54.83 25.81 0.10
C ALA A 157 -56.29 25.41 0.41
N LEU A 158 -56.58 24.11 0.44
CA LEU A 158 -57.89 23.57 0.84
C LEU A 158 -58.13 23.64 2.36
N LYS A 159 -57.10 23.91 3.17
CA LYS A 159 -57.16 24.02 4.64
C LYS A 159 -56.52 25.35 5.08
N ILE A 160 -57.32 26.42 5.10
CA ILE A 160 -56.92 27.83 5.21
C ILE A 160 -55.92 28.12 6.36
N TYR A 161 -54.63 28.25 6.05
CA TYR A 161 -53.58 28.81 6.93
C TYR A 161 -52.77 29.88 6.18
N ALA A 162 -53.07 31.17 6.43
CA ALA A 162 -52.55 32.29 5.64
C ALA A 162 -51.01 32.49 5.69
N SER A 163 -50.35 32.15 6.82
CA SER A 163 -48.91 32.38 7.01
C SER A 163 -48.03 31.40 6.21
N PHE A 164 -48.45 30.15 6.07
CA PHE A 164 -47.74 29.16 5.25
C PHE A 164 -47.92 29.40 3.75
N TYR A 165 -49.06 29.95 3.35
CA TYR A 165 -49.40 30.20 1.95
C TYR A 165 -48.47 31.23 1.30
N LEU A 166 -48.09 32.28 2.02
CA LEU A 166 -47.17 33.30 1.50
C LEU A 166 -45.75 32.75 1.29
N LEU A 167 -45.20 32.03 2.28
CA LEU A 167 -43.88 31.40 2.15
C LEU A 167 -43.86 30.37 1.02
N PHE A 168 -44.96 29.61 0.88
CA PHE A 168 -45.16 28.67 -0.21
C PHE A 168 -45.15 29.36 -1.59
N ILE A 169 -45.99 30.39 -1.78
CA ILE A 169 -46.06 31.12 -3.05
C ILE A 169 -44.70 31.72 -3.38
N LEU A 170 -44.05 32.37 -2.43
CA LEU A 170 -42.72 32.95 -2.65
C LEU A 170 -41.70 31.88 -3.07
N SER A 171 -41.69 30.72 -2.41
CA SER A 171 -40.77 29.62 -2.73
C SER A 171 -41.06 29.00 -4.09
N PHE A 172 -42.34 28.73 -4.39
CA PHE A 172 -42.77 28.18 -5.68
C PHE A 172 -42.51 29.15 -6.83
N SER A 173 -42.86 30.43 -6.66
CA SER A 173 -42.59 31.48 -7.65
C SER A 173 -41.10 31.65 -7.89
N LEU A 174 -40.26 31.61 -6.86
CA LEU A 174 -38.81 31.69 -7.00
C LEU A 174 -38.26 30.50 -7.80
N LEU A 175 -38.65 29.26 -7.44
CA LEU A 175 -38.22 28.07 -8.16
C LEU A 175 -38.69 28.09 -9.62
N LEU A 176 -39.91 28.59 -9.88
CA LEU A 176 -40.48 28.66 -11.22
C LEU A 176 -39.73 29.70 -12.06
N LEU A 177 -39.40 30.85 -11.48
CA LEU A 177 -38.58 31.88 -12.12
C LEU A 177 -37.18 31.35 -12.46
N VAL A 178 -36.54 30.64 -11.54
CA VAL A 178 -35.23 29.99 -11.77
C VAL A 178 -35.33 28.98 -12.91
N PHE A 179 -36.34 28.12 -12.89
CA PHE A 179 -36.57 27.13 -13.96
C PHE A 179 -36.78 27.80 -15.32
N ILE A 180 -37.68 28.79 -15.40
CA ILE A 180 -37.95 29.53 -16.64
C ILE A 180 -36.69 30.23 -17.13
N ALA A 181 -35.92 30.85 -16.24
CA ALA A 181 -34.68 31.53 -16.60
C ALA A 181 -33.65 30.56 -17.21
N ILE A 182 -33.41 29.43 -16.55
CA ILE A 182 -32.50 28.37 -17.05
C ILE A 182 -33.00 27.84 -18.40
N PHE A 183 -34.27 27.46 -18.48
CA PHE A 183 -34.85 26.88 -19.70
C PHE A 183 -34.85 27.86 -20.88
N ALA A 184 -35.22 29.12 -20.65
CA ALA A 184 -35.15 30.18 -21.65
C ALA A 184 -33.70 30.46 -22.08
N SER A 185 -32.73 30.31 -21.17
CA SER A 185 -31.31 30.45 -21.47
C SER A 185 -30.83 29.40 -22.45
N ILE A 186 -31.20 28.13 -22.22
CA ILE A 186 -30.87 27.02 -23.11
C ILE A 186 -31.45 27.29 -24.51
N ILE A 187 -32.74 27.63 -24.60
CA ILE A 187 -33.42 27.87 -25.89
C ILE A 187 -32.80 29.04 -26.67
N LYS A 188 -32.40 30.10 -25.96
CA LYS A 188 -31.87 31.33 -26.57
C LYS A 188 -30.33 31.35 -26.65
N LYS A 189 -29.64 30.26 -26.28
CA LYS A 189 -28.18 30.19 -26.12
C LYS A 189 -27.59 31.37 -25.33
N LYS A 190 -28.28 31.79 -24.26
CA LYS A 190 -27.82 32.90 -23.42
C LYS A 190 -27.02 32.35 -22.26
N ALA A 191 -25.82 32.87 -22.03
CA ALA A 191 -25.02 32.53 -20.86
C ALA A 191 -25.69 33.01 -19.57
N ILE A 192 -26.07 32.10 -18.67
CA ILE A 192 -26.64 32.37 -17.35
C ILE A 192 -25.65 32.03 -16.24
N PHE A 193 -24.94 30.91 -16.35
CA PHE A 193 -23.97 30.46 -15.35
C PHE A 193 -22.73 31.35 -15.36
N SER A 194 -22.21 31.64 -16.55
CA SER A 194 -21.05 32.53 -16.70
C SER A 194 -21.37 33.94 -16.19
N ARG A 195 -22.58 34.46 -16.45
CA ARG A 195 -23.02 35.77 -15.94
C ARG A 195 -23.21 35.79 -14.43
N LEU A 196 -23.69 34.69 -13.85
CA LEU A 196 -23.80 34.55 -12.41
C LEU A 196 -22.42 34.52 -11.76
N ALA A 197 -21.47 33.78 -12.35
CA ALA A 197 -20.07 33.77 -11.90
C ALA A 197 -19.44 35.17 -11.97
N GLU A 198 -19.59 35.88 -13.10
CA GLU A 198 -19.16 37.27 -13.25
C GLU A 198 -19.82 38.23 -12.23
N PHE A 199 -21.09 38.00 -11.91
CA PHE A 199 -21.78 38.74 -10.85
C PHE A 199 -21.15 38.46 -9.48
N CYS A 200 -20.92 37.18 -9.13
CA CYS A 200 -20.25 36.80 -7.88
C CYS A 200 -18.84 37.41 -7.76
N ILE A 201 -18.07 37.40 -8.87
CA ILE A 201 -16.75 38.05 -8.94
C ILE A 201 -16.87 39.55 -8.64
N ARG A 202 -17.82 40.25 -9.27
CA ARG A 202 -18.07 41.69 -9.05
C ARG A 202 -18.48 42.02 -7.62
N GLN A 203 -19.20 41.12 -6.96
CA GLN A 203 -19.64 41.29 -5.57
C GLN A 203 -18.60 40.82 -4.53
N GLY A 204 -17.43 40.32 -4.97
CA GLY A 204 -16.41 39.77 -4.08
C GLY A 204 -16.78 38.42 -3.43
N LEU A 205 -17.87 37.79 -3.87
CA LEU A 205 -18.34 36.50 -3.36
C LEU A 205 -17.62 35.37 -4.09
N PHE A 206 -16.80 34.59 -3.37
CA PHE A 206 -16.01 33.49 -3.94
C PHE A 206 -15.19 33.92 -5.17
N SER A 207 -14.74 35.19 -5.19
CA SER A 207 -14.17 35.83 -6.38
C SER A 207 -12.96 35.07 -6.93
N LEU A 208 -12.07 34.60 -6.06
CA LEU A 208 -10.86 33.86 -6.46
C LEU A 208 -11.19 32.49 -7.10
N TYR A 209 -12.23 31.81 -6.61
CA TYR A 209 -12.69 30.54 -7.19
C TYR A 209 -13.29 30.76 -8.57
N PHE A 210 -14.23 31.70 -8.70
CA PHE A 210 -14.88 31.95 -9.98
C PHE A 210 -13.94 32.57 -11.02
N GLN A 211 -12.95 33.37 -10.61
CA GLN A 211 -11.91 33.86 -11.52
C GLN A 211 -11.09 32.72 -12.11
N ASN A 212 -10.72 31.72 -11.30
CA ASN A 212 -9.94 30.58 -11.77
C ASN A 212 -10.73 29.58 -12.64
N HIS A 213 -12.07 29.61 -12.59
CA HIS A 213 -12.93 28.64 -13.26
C HIS A 213 -13.93 29.25 -14.26
N LEU A 214 -13.84 30.55 -14.56
CA LEU A 214 -14.80 31.22 -15.44
C LEU A 214 -14.78 30.64 -16.86
N GLU A 215 -13.59 30.38 -17.40
CA GLU A 215 -13.43 29.77 -18.74
C GLU A 215 -14.02 28.35 -18.79
N ASP A 216 -13.81 27.56 -17.73
CA ASP A 216 -14.40 26.21 -17.61
C ASP A 216 -15.93 26.27 -17.59
N ILE A 217 -16.50 27.23 -16.85
CA ILE A 217 -17.95 27.46 -16.77
C ILE A 217 -18.52 27.85 -18.13
N GLN A 218 -17.85 28.76 -18.85
CA GLN A 218 -18.26 29.18 -20.20
C GLN A 218 -18.24 28.01 -21.19
N LYS A 219 -17.19 27.18 -21.13
CA LYS A 219 -17.07 25.99 -21.98
C LYS A 219 -18.16 24.96 -21.68
N MET A 220 -18.38 24.63 -20.41
CA MET A 220 -19.45 23.72 -19.99
C MET A 220 -20.83 24.23 -20.45
N GLU A 221 -21.09 25.52 -20.28
CA GLU A 221 -22.34 26.14 -20.69
C GLU A 221 -22.56 26.07 -22.22
N GLN A 222 -21.50 26.27 -23.00
CA GLN A 222 -21.54 26.10 -24.45
C GLN A 222 -21.80 24.65 -24.88
N GLU A 223 -21.22 23.67 -24.18
CA GLU A 223 -21.47 22.24 -24.42
C GLU A 223 -22.94 21.88 -24.15
N ILE A 224 -23.54 22.40 -23.07
CA ILE A 224 -24.97 22.22 -22.76
C ILE A 224 -25.86 22.78 -23.87
N PHE A 225 -25.57 24.00 -24.36
CA PHE A 225 -26.33 24.59 -25.46
C PHE A 225 -26.19 23.79 -26.74
N ASN A 226 -24.97 23.36 -27.07
CA ASN A 226 -24.70 22.58 -28.27
C ASN A 226 -25.44 21.24 -28.21
N ALA A 227 -25.39 20.52 -27.10
CA ALA A 227 -26.08 19.25 -26.94
C ALA A 227 -27.61 19.38 -27.12
N PHE A 228 -28.22 20.39 -26.48
CA PHE A 228 -29.66 20.64 -26.63
C PHE A 228 -30.07 20.97 -28.07
N HIS A 229 -29.28 21.79 -28.77
CA HIS A 229 -29.63 22.22 -30.13
C HIS A 229 -29.28 21.19 -31.21
N GLN A 230 -28.19 20.44 -31.05
CA GLN A 230 -27.78 19.41 -32.00
C GLN A 230 -28.70 18.19 -31.94
N ASN A 231 -29.19 17.80 -30.74
CA ASN A 231 -30.11 16.69 -30.60
C ASN A 231 -31.21 16.95 -29.54
N ARG A 232 -32.14 17.84 -29.90
CA ARG A 232 -33.28 18.21 -29.05
C ARG A 232 -34.14 17.01 -28.64
N LYS A 233 -34.32 16.04 -29.54
CA LYS A 233 -35.14 14.84 -29.27
C LYS A 233 -34.50 13.99 -28.18
N ALA A 234 -33.21 13.66 -28.29
CA ALA A 234 -32.49 12.90 -27.28
C ALA A 234 -32.48 13.62 -25.92
N THR A 235 -32.26 14.93 -25.93
CA THR A 235 -32.25 15.73 -24.70
C THR A 235 -33.61 15.72 -23.99
N LEU A 236 -34.71 15.84 -24.74
CA LEU A 236 -36.07 15.76 -24.19
C LEU A 236 -36.39 14.35 -23.69
N LEU A 237 -35.98 13.30 -24.41
CA LEU A 237 -36.22 11.93 -24.00
C LEU A 237 -35.42 11.58 -22.73
N SER A 238 -34.16 12.01 -22.65
CA SER A 238 -33.35 11.95 -21.43
C SER A 238 -34.04 12.68 -20.26
N LEU A 239 -34.61 13.87 -20.49
CA LEU A 239 -35.35 14.60 -19.46
C LEU A 239 -36.58 13.82 -18.96
N LEU A 240 -37.35 13.19 -19.86
CA LEU A 240 -38.50 12.36 -19.50
C LEU A 240 -38.09 11.14 -18.68
N TRP A 241 -37.01 10.46 -19.06
CA TRP A 241 -36.44 9.37 -18.27
C TRP A 241 -36.01 9.84 -16.88
N MET A 242 -35.36 10.99 -16.77
CA MET A 242 -34.99 11.54 -15.47
C MET A 242 -36.19 11.96 -14.62
N LEU A 243 -37.30 12.42 -15.22
CA LEU A 243 -38.55 12.64 -14.46
C LEU A 243 -39.11 11.33 -13.90
N LEU A 244 -39.07 10.24 -14.67
CA LEU A 244 -39.47 8.91 -14.19
C LEU A 244 -38.52 8.41 -13.07
N PHE A 245 -37.22 8.67 -13.18
CA PHE A 245 -36.25 8.37 -12.13
C PHE A 245 -36.63 9.02 -10.79
N HIS A 246 -36.96 10.33 -10.80
CA HIS A 246 -37.41 11.03 -9.61
C HIS A 246 -38.76 10.50 -9.08
N PHE A 247 -39.67 10.11 -9.97
CA PHE A 247 -40.91 9.45 -9.57
C PHE A 247 -40.70 8.09 -8.89
N LEU A 248 -39.68 7.31 -9.26
CA LEU A 248 -39.35 6.08 -8.53
C LEU A 248 -38.82 6.34 -7.12
N ILE A 249 -38.13 7.48 -6.90
CA ILE A 249 -37.71 7.88 -5.55
C ILE A 249 -38.95 8.03 -4.66
N PHE A 250 -40.04 8.51 -5.25
CA PHE A 250 -41.32 8.68 -4.57
C PHE A 250 -41.96 7.36 -4.11
N ILE A 251 -41.82 6.28 -4.89
CA ILE A 251 -42.50 5.03 -4.55
C ILE A 251 -41.89 4.36 -3.29
N ARG A 252 -40.61 4.58 -2.99
CA ARG A 252 -39.88 3.86 -1.92
C ARG A 252 -40.48 4.03 -0.51
N PRO A 253 -40.66 5.24 0.04
CA PRO A 253 -41.23 5.37 1.37
C PRO A 253 -42.71 5.00 1.39
N PHE A 254 -43.46 5.21 0.30
CA PHE A 254 -44.85 4.75 0.20
C PHE A 254 -44.93 3.22 0.33
N LEU A 255 -44.07 2.51 -0.40
CA LEU A 255 -43.98 1.06 -0.35
C LEU A 255 -43.52 0.57 1.03
N PHE A 256 -42.55 1.25 1.65
CA PHE A 256 -42.14 0.91 3.01
C PHE A 256 -43.31 1.00 3.99
N MET A 257 -44.05 2.11 3.96
CA MET A 257 -45.13 2.36 4.91
C MET A 257 -46.33 1.42 4.70
N SER A 258 -46.60 0.98 3.47
CA SER A 258 -47.69 0.04 3.17
C SER A 258 -47.47 -1.35 3.77
N PHE A 259 -46.21 -1.81 3.87
CA PHE A 259 -45.86 -3.07 4.54
C PHE A 259 -46.13 -3.06 6.05
N TYR A 260 -46.17 -1.88 6.67
CA TYR A 260 -46.48 -1.71 8.09
C TYR A 260 -47.89 -1.15 8.32
N HIS A 261 -48.79 -1.29 7.33
CA HIS A 261 -50.18 -0.85 7.38
C HIS A 261 -50.36 0.62 7.82
N THR A 262 -49.35 1.45 7.60
CA THR A 262 -49.37 2.87 7.93
C THR A 262 -49.64 3.65 6.65
N PHE A 263 -50.88 4.12 6.47
CA PHE A 263 -51.26 4.85 5.28
C PHE A 263 -51.06 6.33 5.48
N LEU A 264 -50.14 6.90 4.71
CA LEU A 264 -49.95 8.35 4.64
C LEU A 264 -50.96 8.95 3.66
N SER A 265 -51.57 10.07 4.03
CA SER A 265 -52.36 10.88 3.11
C SER A 265 -51.49 11.40 1.95
N LEU A 266 -52.11 11.78 0.83
CA LEU A 266 -51.40 12.39 -0.30
C LEU A 266 -50.61 13.65 0.10
N GLU A 267 -51.11 14.40 1.09
CA GLU A 267 -50.48 15.59 1.66
C GLU A 267 -49.20 15.23 2.44
N GLU A 268 -49.31 14.27 3.35
CA GLU A 268 -48.20 13.76 4.15
C GLU A 268 -47.12 13.13 3.28
N LEU A 269 -47.52 12.40 2.24
CA LEU A 269 -46.64 11.88 1.21
C LEU A 269 -45.89 13.04 0.54
N ALA A 270 -46.60 14.01 -0.04
CA ALA A 270 -45.98 15.14 -0.73
C ALA A 270 -44.99 15.92 0.18
N LEU A 271 -45.32 16.10 1.45
CA LEU A 271 -44.45 16.72 2.44
C LEU A 271 -43.20 15.87 2.73
N LEU A 272 -43.39 14.57 2.96
CA LEU A 272 -42.30 13.62 3.17
C LEU A 272 -41.31 13.67 2.00
N PHE A 273 -41.82 13.72 0.77
CA PHE A 273 -40.99 13.82 -0.42
C PHE A 273 -40.22 15.12 -0.51
N LEU A 274 -40.90 16.25 -0.33
CA LEU A 274 -40.26 17.57 -0.36
C LEU A 274 -39.10 17.64 0.64
N ALA A 275 -39.31 17.13 1.85
CA ALA A 275 -38.31 17.11 2.89
C ALA A 275 -37.15 16.13 2.58
N LEU A 276 -37.43 14.93 2.05
CA LEU A 276 -36.39 14.00 1.63
C LEU A 276 -35.50 14.55 0.51
N GLN A 277 -36.09 15.24 -0.48
CA GLN A 277 -35.33 15.88 -1.56
C GLN A 277 -34.47 17.04 -1.04
N PHE A 278 -35.02 17.82 -0.10
CA PHE A 278 -34.23 18.84 0.59
C PHE A 278 -33.04 18.23 1.32
N LEU A 279 -33.25 17.14 2.09
CA LEU A 279 -32.16 16.44 2.79
C LEU A 279 -31.10 15.89 1.83
N GLN A 280 -31.48 15.48 0.62
CA GLN A 280 -30.55 15.03 -0.41
C GLN A 280 -29.71 16.17 -1.01
N ALA A 281 -30.25 17.39 -1.10
CA ALA A 281 -29.53 18.54 -1.62
C ALA A 281 -28.41 19.06 -0.70
N PHE A 282 -28.43 18.72 0.60
CA PHE A 282 -27.49 19.22 1.61
C PHE A 282 -26.60 18.14 2.23
N GLN A 283 -26.07 17.24 1.40
CA GLN A 283 -25.14 16.21 1.85
C GLN A 283 -23.69 16.63 1.62
N PHE A 284 -23.02 17.00 2.71
CA PHE A 284 -21.60 17.38 2.74
C PHE A 284 -20.73 16.34 3.47
N THR A 285 -21.32 15.21 3.88
CA THR A 285 -20.61 14.05 4.40
C THR A 285 -20.52 12.94 3.35
N PRO A 286 -19.45 12.12 3.36
CA PRO A 286 -19.40 10.92 2.54
C PRO A 286 -20.66 10.06 2.76
N GLY A 287 -21.37 9.76 1.68
CA GLY A 287 -22.60 8.98 1.69
C GLY A 287 -23.78 9.61 2.46
N GLY A 288 -23.71 10.90 2.81
CA GLY A 288 -24.73 11.57 3.60
C GLY A 288 -24.90 11.00 5.01
N LEU A 289 -23.87 10.29 5.52
CA LEU A 289 -23.94 9.60 6.82
C LEU A 289 -24.30 10.57 7.95
N GLY A 290 -25.29 10.17 8.75
CA GLY A 290 -25.82 10.93 9.87
C GLY A 290 -26.81 12.03 9.48
N ILE A 291 -26.61 12.68 8.32
CA ILE A 291 -27.51 13.73 7.81
C ILE A 291 -28.81 13.11 7.31
N LEU A 292 -28.71 12.08 6.47
CA LEU A 292 -29.88 11.41 5.91
C LEU A 292 -30.71 10.72 7.00
N GLU A 293 -30.05 9.95 7.87
CA GLU A 293 -30.74 9.21 8.92
C GLU A 293 -31.36 10.15 9.95
N GLY A 294 -30.60 11.15 10.43
CA GLY A 294 -31.11 12.15 11.35
C GLY A 294 -32.26 12.96 10.74
N GLY A 295 -32.16 13.31 9.46
CA GLY A 295 -33.20 14.00 8.71
C GLY A 295 -34.49 13.17 8.55
N ILE A 296 -34.37 11.89 8.18
CA ILE A 296 -35.50 10.96 8.09
C ILE A 296 -36.19 10.81 9.45
N ILE A 297 -35.41 10.62 10.53
CA ILE A 297 -35.95 10.51 11.89
C ILE A 297 -36.68 11.77 12.30
N GLY A 298 -36.07 12.95 12.10
CA GLY A 298 -36.69 14.23 12.40
C GLY A 298 -37.98 14.47 11.61
N LEU A 299 -37.99 14.10 10.34
CA LEU A 299 -39.14 14.22 9.46
C LEU A 299 -40.30 13.31 9.89
N PHE A 300 -40.02 12.03 10.18
CA PHE A 300 -41.04 11.10 10.66
C PHE A 300 -41.57 11.53 12.03
N ALA A 301 -40.71 12.04 12.91
CA ALA A 301 -41.13 12.62 14.20
C ALA A 301 -42.03 13.85 14.01
N PHE A 302 -41.72 14.74 13.05
CA PHE A 302 -42.58 15.87 12.69
C PHE A 302 -43.96 15.42 12.22
N MET A 303 -44.01 14.33 11.46
CA MET A 303 -45.24 13.68 11.00
C MET A 303 -45.92 12.82 12.07
N LYS A 304 -45.41 12.80 13.31
CA LYS A 304 -45.91 12.00 14.43
C LYS A 304 -45.93 10.49 14.16
N LEU A 305 -45.04 10.01 13.29
CA LEU A 305 -44.83 8.59 13.02
C LEU A 305 -43.94 7.96 14.09
N ALA A 306 -44.08 6.65 14.28
CA ALA A 306 -43.28 5.91 15.25
C ALA A 306 -41.78 6.02 14.91
N PRO A 307 -40.91 6.33 15.89
CA PRO A 307 -39.46 6.41 15.67
C PRO A 307 -38.86 5.11 15.08
N SER A 308 -39.42 3.95 15.42
CA SER A 308 -39.00 2.65 14.89
C SER A 308 -39.19 2.52 13.38
N LEU A 309 -40.27 3.09 12.83
CA LEU A 309 -40.50 3.14 11.37
C LEU A 309 -39.47 4.01 10.68
N ALA A 310 -39.11 5.14 11.28
CA ALA A 310 -38.12 6.07 10.73
C ALA A 310 -36.72 5.45 10.68
N ILE A 311 -36.30 4.82 11.78
CA ILE A 311 -35.01 4.11 11.86
C ILE A 311 -35.01 2.91 10.92
N GLY A 312 -36.09 2.14 10.87
CA GLY A 312 -36.25 1.00 9.96
C GLY A 312 -36.12 1.41 8.49
N TYR A 313 -36.78 2.50 8.08
CA TYR A 313 -36.69 3.02 6.72
C TYR A 313 -35.27 3.51 6.39
N ALA A 314 -34.68 4.30 7.29
CA ALA A 314 -33.33 4.85 7.12
C ALA A 314 -32.27 3.74 6.97
N LEU A 315 -32.33 2.71 7.82
CA LEU A 315 -31.43 1.56 7.74
C LEU A 315 -31.63 0.75 6.46
N LEU A 316 -32.88 0.56 6.03
CA LEU A 316 -33.18 -0.18 4.82
C LEU A 316 -32.64 0.53 3.57
N CYS A 317 -32.79 1.86 3.49
CA CYS A 317 -32.12 2.66 2.46
C CYS A 317 -30.60 2.48 2.50
N ARG A 318 -30.01 2.51 3.70
CA ARG A 318 -28.56 2.37 3.88
C ARG A 318 -28.03 1.03 3.42
N VAL A 319 -28.74 -0.07 3.71
CA VAL A 319 -28.35 -1.40 3.21
C VAL A 319 -28.41 -1.43 1.69
N GLY A 320 -29.44 -0.85 1.08
CA GLY A 320 -29.53 -0.70 -0.37
C GLY A 320 -28.34 0.09 -0.96
N ASP A 321 -27.99 1.21 -0.32
CA ASP A 321 -26.86 2.05 -0.75
C ASP A 321 -25.53 1.29 -0.66
N ILE A 322 -25.30 0.53 0.41
CA ILE A 322 -24.10 -0.31 0.59
C ILE A 322 -23.99 -1.34 -0.54
N ILE A 323 -25.10 -1.95 -0.93
CA ILE A 323 -25.13 -2.92 -2.03
C ILE A 323 -24.75 -2.26 -3.35
N ILE A 324 -25.32 -1.08 -3.64
CA ILE A 324 -24.99 -0.34 -4.86
C ILE A 324 -23.52 0.08 -4.87
N VAL A 325 -22.97 0.53 -3.74
CA VAL A 325 -21.54 0.85 -3.59
C VAL A 325 -20.68 -0.38 -3.82
N ALA A 326 -21.03 -1.53 -3.23
CA ALA A 326 -20.30 -2.77 -3.44
C ALA A 326 -20.31 -3.20 -4.92
N LEU A 327 -21.46 -3.10 -5.60
CA LEU A 327 -21.60 -3.41 -7.02
C LEU A 327 -20.79 -2.45 -7.90
N GLY A 328 -20.71 -1.17 -7.56
CA GLY A 328 -19.90 -0.21 -8.31
C GLY A 328 -18.41 -0.35 -8.09
N ILE A 329 -17.96 -0.65 -6.86
CA ILE A 329 -16.57 -1.04 -6.60
C ILE A 329 -16.21 -2.29 -7.40
N PHE A 330 -17.07 -3.31 -7.39
CA PHE A 330 -16.87 -4.51 -8.18
C PHE A 330 -16.81 -4.21 -9.69
N SER A 331 -17.66 -3.30 -10.18
CA SER A 331 -17.66 -2.86 -11.58
C SER A 331 -16.36 -2.14 -11.97
N LEU A 332 -15.73 -1.40 -11.06
CA LEU A 332 -14.41 -0.78 -11.28
C LEU A 332 -13.33 -1.85 -11.48
N PHE A 333 -13.34 -2.91 -10.68
CA PHE A 333 -12.37 -4.00 -10.80
C PHE A 333 -12.54 -4.85 -12.06
N GLN A 334 -13.74 -4.87 -12.66
CA GLN A 334 -13.99 -5.58 -13.92
C GLN A 334 -13.66 -4.76 -15.18
N SER A 335 -13.43 -3.45 -15.05
CA SER A 335 -13.21 -2.59 -16.22
C SER A 335 -11.79 -2.74 -16.76
N LYS A 336 -11.68 -3.02 -18.07
CA LYS A 336 -10.41 -3.21 -18.77
C LYS A 336 -9.54 -1.95 -18.66
N GLY A 337 -8.25 -2.10 -18.34
CA GLY A 337 -7.32 -1.00 -18.16
C GLY A 337 -7.40 -0.28 -16.81
N ILE A 338 -8.59 -0.16 -16.20
CA ILE A 338 -8.71 0.41 -14.84
C ILE A 338 -8.23 -0.59 -13.79
N HIS A 339 -8.54 -1.87 -13.96
CA HIS A 339 -7.97 -2.91 -13.11
C HIS A 339 -6.44 -2.85 -13.12
N GLU A 340 -5.81 -2.81 -14.29
CA GLU A 340 -4.35 -2.73 -14.42
C GLU A 340 -3.78 -1.43 -13.85
N GLU A 341 -4.46 -0.29 -14.03
CA GLU A 341 -3.99 0.99 -13.50
C GLU A 341 -4.15 1.10 -11.98
N ILE A 342 -5.26 0.60 -11.43
CA ILE A 342 -5.48 0.47 -9.99
C ILE A 342 -4.45 -0.50 -9.42
N GLN A 343 -4.21 -1.64 -10.05
CA GLN A 343 -3.15 -2.58 -9.66
C GLN A 343 -1.78 -1.93 -9.71
N ASN A 344 -1.46 -1.15 -10.76
CA ASN A 344 -0.18 -0.46 -10.89
C ASN A 344 0.00 0.69 -9.89
N LYS A 345 -1.06 1.45 -9.58
CA LYS A 345 -1.04 2.54 -8.58
C LYS A 345 -1.10 2.04 -7.15
N LEU A 346 -1.75 0.90 -6.92
CA LEU A 346 -1.75 0.21 -5.64
C LEU A 346 -0.53 -0.71 -5.49
N LYS A 347 0.22 -1.01 -6.56
CA LYS A 347 1.47 -1.81 -6.52
C LYS A 347 2.48 -1.35 -5.47
N PRO A 348 2.69 -0.04 -5.22
CA PRO A 348 3.53 0.45 -4.12
C PRO A 348 2.93 0.22 -2.73
N PHE A 349 1.61 0.08 -2.62
CA PHE A 349 0.85 0.03 -1.35
C PHE A 349 0.37 -1.38 -0.96
N LEU A 350 0.06 -2.23 -1.94
CA LEU A 350 -0.44 -3.59 -1.76
C LEU A 350 0.67 -4.65 -1.80
N GLY A 351 1.89 -4.27 -2.22
CA GLY A 351 2.93 -5.24 -2.54
C GLY A 351 2.56 -6.05 -3.78
N ASP A 352 3.55 -6.37 -4.61
CA ASP A 352 3.35 -7.33 -5.67
C ASP A 352 3.17 -8.72 -5.02
N ASN A 353 1.95 -9.29 -5.07
CA ASN A 353 1.72 -10.68 -4.63
C ASN A 353 2.39 -11.70 -5.58
N SER A 354 3.09 -11.26 -6.63
CA SER A 354 4.05 -12.09 -7.35
C SER A 354 5.46 -11.86 -6.78
N MET A 355 6.03 -12.92 -6.19
CA MET A 355 7.42 -12.92 -5.74
C MET A 355 8.34 -12.62 -6.93
N LYS A 356 9.37 -11.78 -6.72
CA LYS A 356 10.42 -11.55 -7.73
C LYS A 356 11.14 -12.87 -8.05
N GLN A 357 11.63 -13.00 -9.27
CA GLN A 357 12.39 -14.17 -9.69
C GLN A 357 13.83 -13.78 -9.98
N THR A 358 14.78 -14.64 -9.59
CA THR A 358 16.16 -14.50 -10.05
C THR A 358 16.27 -15.01 -11.49
N PRO A 359 17.29 -14.60 -12.24
CA PRO A 359 17.55 -15.14 -13.58
C PRO A 359 17.72 -16.67 -13.61
N LEU A 360 18.08 -17.28 -12.47
CA LEU A 360 18.26 -18.72 -12.33
C LEU A 360 16.99 -19.46 -11.84
N ASN A 361 15.85 -18.77 -11.67
CA ASN A 361 14.62 -19.39 -11.14
C ASN A 361 14.16 -20.62 -11.96
N ALA A 362 14.22 -20.53 -13.29
CA ALA A 362 13.87 -21.64 -14.18
C ALA A 362 14.83 -22.84 -13.99
N VAL A 363 16.13 -22.57 -13.83
CA VAL A 363 17.16 -23.58 -13.55
C VAL A 363 16.86 -24.29 -12.23
N HIS A 364 16.51 -23.55 -11.17
CA HIS A 364 16.18 -24.13 -9.86
C HIS A 364 14.97 -25.06 -9.93
N LYS A 365 13.92 -24.67 -10.65
CA LYS A 365 12.73 -25.50 -10.87
C LYS A 365 13.05 -26.76 -11.67
N ALA A 366 13.87 -26.63 -12.72
CA ALA A 366 14.32 -27.77 -13.52
C ALA A 366 15.17 -28.76 -12.70
N LEU A 367 15.96 -28.28 -11.74
CA LEU A 367 16.73 -29.10 -10.80
C LEU A 367 15.88 -29.71 -9.66
N GLY A 368 14.56 -29.51 -9.67
CA GLY A 368 13.65 -30.06 -8.66
C GLY A 368 13.74 -29.37 -7.30
N ALA A 369 14.26 -28.13 -7.25
CA ALA A 369 14.37 -27.40 -6.00
C ALA A 369 13.00 -27.12 -5.37
N LYS A 370 12.94 -27.21 -4.04
CA LYS A 370 11.81 -26.69 -3.29
C LYS A 370 11.93 -25.17 -3.21
N MET A 371 10.96 -24.46 -3.74
CA MET A 371 10.94 -22.99 -3.77
C MET A 371 10.15 -22.42 -2.60
N VAL A 372 10.59 -21.27 -2.05
CA VAL A 372 9.92 -20.52 -0.98
C VAL A 372 10.05 -19.03 -1.23
N GLU A 373 9.19 -18.24 -0.58
CA GLU A 373 9.38 -16.80 -0.48
C GLU A 373 10.56 -16.48 0.46
N PHE A 374 11.50 -15.69 -0.02
CA PHE A 374 12.59 -15.15 0.79
C PHE A 374 12.95 -13.74 0.34
N ALA A 375 12.81 -12.76 1.24
CA ALA A 375 13.08 -11.34 0.96
C ALA A 375 12.34 -10.80 -0.29
N GLY A 376 11.11 -11.26 -0.54
CA GLY A 376 10.31 -10.90 -1.71
C GLY A 376 10.70 -11.59 -3.02
N TYR A 377 11.59 -12.60 -2.97
CA TYR A 377 11.98 -13.44 -4.11
C TYR A 377 11.50 -14.90 -3.95
N GLU A 378 11.21 -15.56 -5.06
CA GLU A 378 10.98 -17.01 -5.13
C GLU A 378 12.34 -17.73 -5.24
N MET A 379 12.81 -18.26 -4.11
CA MET A 379 14.17 -18.80 -3.95
C MET A 379 14.19 -20.29 -3.54
N PRO A 380 15.22 -21.06 -3.92
CA PRO A 380 15.37 -22.46 -3.52
C PRO A 380 15.72 -22.59 -2.02
N ILE A 381 14.85 -23.21 -1.23
CA ILE A 381 15.15 -23.54 0.18
C ILE A 381 16.07 -24.75 0.29
N GLN A 382 15.91 -25.74 -0.60
CA GLN A 382 16.73 -26.95 -0.72
C GLN A 382 16.52 -27.61 -2.09
N TYR A 383 17.50 -28.39 -2.54
CA TYR A 383 17.49 -29.24 -3.74
C TYR A 383 17.41 -30.73 -3.37
N THR A 384 18.14 -31.16 -2.34
CA THR A 384 18.04 -32.53 -1.80
C THR A 384 17.55 -32.48 -0.35
N SER A 385 18.47 -32.34 0.60
CA SER A 385 18.17 -32.09 2.01
C SER A 385 19.15 -31.08 2.57
N ILE A 386 18.68 -30.27 3.53
CA ILE A 386 19.49 -29.26 4.21
C ILE A 386 20.77 -29.88 4.80
N GLN A 387 20.69 -31.10 5.35
CA GLN A 387 21.86 -31.79 5.92
C GLN A 387 22.88 -32.21 4.86
N GLU A 388 22.43 -32.82 3.75
CA GLU A 388 23.33 -33.25 2.69
C GLU A 388 24.00 -32.04 2.02
N GLU A 389 23.24 -31.00 1.71
CA GLU A 389 23.74 -29.76 1.14
C GLU A 389 24.73 -29.04 2.08
N HIS A 390 24.45 -29.02 3.38
CA HIS A 390 25.38 -28.52 4.39
C HIS A 390 26.70 -29.30 4.38
N HIS A 391 26.63 -30.64 4.43
CA HIS A 391 27.81 -31.50 4.39
C HIS A 391 28.57 -31.38 3.07
N ARG A 392 27.87 -31.10 1.97
CA ARG A 392 28.51 -30.81 0.68
C ARG A 392 29.42 -29.59 0.77
N VAL A 393 28.98 -28.49 1.41
CA VAL A 393 29.86 -27.32 1.60
C VAL A 393 31.02 -27.64 2.54
N ARG A 394 30.75 -28.33 3.66
CA ARG A 394 31.77 -28.65 4.67
C ARG A 394 32.87 -29.60 4.16
N ASN A 395 32.52 -30.52 3.27
CA ASN A 395 33.43 -31.59 2.84
C ASN A 395 33.85 -31.50 1.37
N LYS A 396 33.13 -30.72 0.56
CA LYS A 396 33.29 -30.61 -0.89
C LYS A 396 33.16 -29.15 -1.34
N VAL A 397 32.18 -28.84 -2.19
CA VAL A 397 31.91 -27.48 -2.69
C VAL A 397 30.42 -27.35 -3.02
N GLY A 398 29.82 -26.22 -2.65
CA GLY A 398 28.43 -25.89 -2.90
C GLY A 398 28.30 -24.62 -3.74
N LEU A 399 27.29 -24.60 -4.61
CA LEU A 399 26.96 -23.50 -5.51
C LEU A 399 25.64 -22.85 -5.07
N PHE A 400 25.65 -21.54 -4.84
CA PHE A 400 24.51 -20.78 -4.32
C PHE A 400 24.09 -19.68 -5.28
N ASP A 401 22.78 -19.49 -5.44
CA ASP A 401 22.20 -18.32 -6.10
C ASP A 401 21.99 -17.18 -5.09
N LEU A 402 22.73 -16.07 -5.27
CA LEU A 402 22.67 -14.88 -4.43
C LEU A 402 22.09 -13.67 -5.17
N CYS A 403 21.40 -13.89 -6.30
CA CYS A 403 20.84 -12.82 -7.12
C CYS A 403 19.70 -12.03 -6.45
N HIS A 404 19.30 -12.38 -5.22
CA HIS A 404 18.35 -11.62 -4.41
C HIS A 404 19.02 -10.49 -3.61
N MET A 405 20.35 -10.50 -3.44
CA MET A 405 21.10 -9.49 -2.67
C MET A 405 21.13 -8.13 -3.38
N GLY A 406 21.26 -7.01 -2.68
CA GLY A 406 21.43 -5.71 -3.34
C GLY A 406 22.88 -5.49 -3.79
N ARG A 407 23.07 -4.86 -4.95
CA ARG A 407 24.36 -4.54 -5.58
C ARG A 407 24.35 -3.08 -6.01
N ILE A 408 24.92 -2.21 -5.16
CA ILE A 408 24.93 -0.76 -5.34
C ILE A 408 26.35 -0.31 -5.69
N TYR A 409 26.50 0.31 -6.84
CA TYR A 409 27.76 0.88 -7.31
C TYR A 409 27.85 2.35 -6.89
N VAL A 410 29.02 2.75 -6.40
CA VAL A 410 29.34 4.12 -5.99
C VAL A 410 30.60 4.55 -6.71
N SER A 411 30.50 5.62 -7.51
CA SER A 411 31.60 6.15 -8.32
C SER A 411 31.66 7.67 -8.25
N GLY A 412 32.77 8.25 -8.74
CA GLY A 412 33.03 9.69 -8.69
C GLY A 412 34.06 10.09 -7.62
N PRO A 413 34.62 11.30 -7.71
CA PRO A 413 35.73 11.73 -6.85
C PRO A 413 35.38 11.78 -5.36
N GLY A 414 34.10 12.00 -5.01
CA GLY A 414 33.63 12.01 -3.63
C GLY A 414 33.35 10.63 -3.00
N SER A 415 33.61 9.52 -3.72
CA SER A 415 33.16 8.18 -3.30
C SER A 415 33.71 7.73 -1.95
N VAL A 416 34.99 8.05 -1.70
CA VAL A 416 35.66 7.71 -0.44
C VAL A 416 34.98 8.45 0.72
N ASP A 417 34.85 9.78 0.64
CA ASP A 417 34.29 10.60 1.71
C ASP A 417 32.82 10.25 1.97
N PHE A 418 32.06 10.01 0.91
CA PHE A 418 30.66 9.59 0.99
C PHE A 418 30.49 8.25 1.72
N LEU A 419 31.22 7.21 1.30
CA LEU A 419 31.14 5.90 1.96
C LEU A 419 31.76 5.94 3.36
N GLN A 420 32.85 6.70 3.54
CA GLN A 420 33.47 6.95 4.84
C GLN A 420 32.46 7.56 5.81
N TYR A 421 31.57 8.44 5.37
CA TYR A 421 30.53 9.03 6.22
C TYR A 421 29.36 8.07 6.50
N LEU A 422 28.98 7.23 5.53
CA LEU A 422 27.79 6.37 5.64
C LEU A 422 28.02 5.02 6.33
N VAL A 423 29.23 4.47 6.31
CA VAL A 423 29.48 3.14 6.88
C VAL A 423 30.46 3.18 8.05
N THR A 424 30.43 2.15 8.90
CA THR A 424 31.21 2.12 10.16
C THR A 424 32.68 1.74 10.01
N ASN A 425 33.07 1.09 8.91
CA ASN A 425 34.45 0.68 8.66
C ASN A 425 35.25 1.77 7.92
N ASN A 426 36.59 1.66 7.87
CA ASN A 426 37.46 2.71 7.33
C ASN A 426 37.73 2.51 5.83
N ILE A 427 36.92 3.17 5.00
CA ILE A 427 37.00 3.14 3.54
C ILE A 427 38.24 3.86 3.02
N ALA A 428 38.63 4.97 3.64
CA ALA A 428 39.83 5.73 3.25
C ALA A 428 41.16 4.94 3.35
N LYS A 429 41.16 3.80 4.05
CA LYS A 429 42.31 2.89 4.13
C LYS A 429 42.23 1.69 3.20
N MET A 430 41.11 1.49 2.51
CA MET A 430 40.95 0.42 1.55
C MET A 430 41.83 0.69 0.33
N LYS A 431 42.61 -0.32 -0.06
CA LYS A 431 43.30 -0.32 -1.35
C LYS A 431 42.41 -0.95 -2.40
N GLU A 432 42.69 -0.66 -3.67
CA GLU A 432 42.10 -1.39 -4.78
C GLU A 432 42.23 -2.90 -4.60
N GLY A 433 41.17 -3.62 -4.95
CA GLY A 433 41.07 -5.06 -4.80
C GLY A 433 40.75 -5.51 -3.36
N GLN A 434 40.51 -4.62 -2.41
CA GLN A 434 40.12 -5.01 -1.05
C GLN A 434 38.60 -4.99 -0.84
N ALA A 435 38.13 -5.88 0.02
CA ALA A 435 36.77 -5.89 0.54
C ALA A 435 36.77 -5.57 2.04
N HIS A 436 35.75 -4.88 2.53
CA HIS A 436 35.53 -4.63 3.97
C HIS A 436 34.09 -4.94 4.35
N TYR A 437 33.92 -5.70 5.43
CA TYR A 437 32.65 -5.80 6.13
C TYR A 437 32.40 -4.49 6.87
N ALA A 438 31.24 -3.89 6.66
CA ALA A 438 30.87 -2.61 7.23
C ALA A 438 29.38 -2.60 7.59
N LEU A 439 28.97 -1.64 8.40
CA LEU A 439 27.58 -1.48 8.82
C LEU A 439 27.10 -0.10 8.38
N ALA A 440 25.88 -0.02 7.85
CA ALA A 440 25.16 1.24 7.74
C ALA A 440 24.34 1.44 9.02
N LEU A 441 24.42 2.61 9.63
CA LEU A 441 23.70 2.94 10.87
C LEU A 441 22.76 4.12 10.65
N ASN A 442 21.75 4.21 11.52
CA ASN A 442 21.00 5.44 11.72
C ASN A 442 21.69 6.33 12.77
N GLU A 443 21.13 7.51 13.02
CA GLU A 443 21.65 8.51 13.95
C GLU A 443 21.64 8.03 15.41
N ARG A 444 20.79 7.04 15.74
CA ARG A 444 20.74 6.40 17.06
C ARG A 444 21.87 5.37 17.25
N GLY A 445 22.71 5.15 16.24
CA GLY A 445 23.81 4.19 16.30
C GLY A 445 23.36 2.73 16.22
N THR A 446 22.15 2.47 15.73
CA THR A 446 21.64 1.11 15.49
C THR A 446 21.68 0.76 14.00
N ILE A 447 21.65 -0.55 13.71
CA ILE A 447 22.03 -1.10 12.40
C ILE A 447 20.87 -1.01 11.41
N LEU A 448 21.07 -0.25 10.32
CA LEU A 448 20.17 -0.24 9.17
C LEU A 448 20.38 -1.46 8.29
N ASP A 449 21.64 -1.85 8.07
CA ASP A 449 22.04 -3.07 7.38
C ASP A 449 23.51 -3.38 7.64
N ASP A 450 23.90 -4.64 7.44
CA ASP A 450 25.29 -5.02 7.27
C ASP A 450 25.66 -5.23 5.80
N LEU A 451 26.87 -4.82 5.46
CA LEU A 451 27.31 -4.60 4.08
C LEU A 451 28.69 -5.21 3.84
N ILE A 452 28.97 -5.57 2.59
CA ILE A 452 30.34 -5.73 2.11
C ILE A 452 30.63 -4.66 1.08
N VAL A 453 31.69 -3.88 1.31
CA VAL A 453 32.17 -2.85 0.39
C VAL A 453 33.41 -3.39 -0.31
N TYR A 454 33.41 -3.42 -1.64
CA TYR A 454 34.50 -3.82 -2.51
C TYR A 454 35.07 -2.61 -3.23
N HIS A 455 36.39 -2.46 -3.23
CA HIS A 455 37.07 -1.41 -3.99
C HIS A 455 37.54 -1.97 -5.33
N LEU A 456 36.87 -1.58 -6.41
CA LEU A 456 37.10 -2.11 -7.76
C LEU A 456 38.06 -1.25 -8.61
N GLY A 457 38.83 -0.38 -7.96
CA GLY A 457 39.68 0.64 -8.61
C GLY A 457 38.92 1.94 -8.85
N ASP A 458 38.23 2.05 -9.98
CA ASP A 458 37.52 3.25 -10.41
C ASP A 458 36.21 3.55 -9.64
N GLN A 459 35.69 2.53 -8.95
CA GLN A 459 34.43 2.59 -8.22
C GLN A 459 34.39 1.60 -7.05
N TYR A 460 33.34 1.68 -6.25
CA TYR A 460 33.04 0.76 -5.17
C TYR A 460 31.78 -0.02 -5.47
N LEU A 461 31.78 -1.31 -5.16
CA LEU A 461 30.59 -2.15 -5.13
C LEU A 461 30.19 -2.40 -3.67
N VAL A 462 28.98 -2.01 -3.32
CA VAL A 462 28.37 -2.25 -2.00
C VAL A 462 27.31 -3.32 -2.15
N VAL A 463 27.53 -4.45 -1.48
CA VAL A 463 26.57 -5.56 -1.42
C VAL A 463 25.79 -5.47 -0.11
N CYS A 464 24.47 -5.43 -0.20
CA CYS A 464 23.54 -5.30 0.92
C CYS A 464 22.50 -6.44 0.96
N ASN A 465 21.83 -6.62 2.09
CA ASN A 465 20.84 -7.70 2.21
C ASN A 465 19.63 -7.46 1.30
N GLY A 466 19.12 -8.52 0.67
CA GLY A 466 18.01 -8.40 -0.30
C GLY A 466 16.78 -7.69 0.26
N ALA A 467 16.40 -8.01 1.50
CA ALA A 467 15.26 -7.38 2.19
C ALA A 467 15.46 -5.88 2.47
N ASN A 468 16.72 -5.42 2.52
CA ASN A 468 17.10 -4.04 2.82
C ASN A 468 17.54 -3.25 1.58
N ARG A 469 17.56 -3.86 0.38
CA ARG A 469 18.03 -3.22 -0.86
C ARG A 469 17.42 -1.84 -1.07
N GLU A 470 16.09 -1.75 -1.00
CA GLU A 470 15.36 -0.50 -1.20
C GLU A 470 15.73 0.55 -0.15
N LYS A 471 15.76 0.13 1.12
CA LYS A 471 16.10 0.98 2.26
C LYS A 471 17.51 1.55 2.14
N ILE A 472 18.50 0.70 1.84
CA ILE A 472 19.91 1.12 1.72
C ILE A 472 20.13 1.97 0.47
N ARG A 473 19.48 1.65 -0.65
CA ARG A 473 19.53 2.50 -1.84
C ARG A 473 19.02 3.91 -1.54
N ASN A 474 17.86 4.02 -0.89
CA ASN A 474 17.26 5.32 -0.58
C ASN A 474 18.09 6.08 0.45
N TRP A 475 18.63 5.37 1.45
CA TRP A 475 19.57 5.93 2.42
C TRP A 475 20.80 6.54 1.73
N PHE A 476 21.40 5.84 0.78
CA PHE A 476 22.57 6.33 0.04
C PHE A 476 22.21 7.52 -0.84
N ARG A 477 21.09 7.45 -1.58
CA ARG A 477 20.61 8.55 -2.44
C ARG A 477 20.24 9.81 -1.66
N GLN A 478 19.71 9.67 -0.46
CA GLN A 478 19.37 10.82 0.38
C GLN A 478 20.62 11.61 0.80
N HIS A 479 21.75 10.92 1.01
CA HIS A 479 22.99 11.52 1.49
C HIS A 479 23.97 11.88 0.36
N SER A 480 23.74 11.44 -0.87
CA SER A 480 24.63 11.72 -2.00
C SER A 480 24.71 13.20 -2.44
N PRO A 481 23.68 14.07 -2.30
CA PRO A 481 23.74 15.44 -2.84
C PRO A 481 24.86 16.33 -2.26
N SER A 482 25.39 15.98 -1.09
CA SER A 482 26.51 16.69 -0.45
C SER A 482 27.89 16.25 -0.96
N PHE A 483 27.95 15.30 -1.90
CA PHE A 483 29.19 14.72 -2.41
C PHE A 483 29.17 14.64 -3.94
N GLU A 484 30.33 14.75 -4.57
CA GLU A 484 30.48 14.51 -6.01
C GLU A 484 30.53 13.01 -6.28
N VAL A 485 29.36 12.36 -6.18
CA VAL A 485 29.21 10.90 -6.32
C VAL A 485 28.01 10.51 -7.17
N LYS A 486 28.13 9.37 -7.83
CA LYS A 486 27.06 8.67 -8.53
C LYS A 486 26.75 7.38 -7.80
N VAL A 487 25.47 7.15 -7.47
CA VAL A 487 24.98 5.96 -6.77
C VAL A 487 24.01 5.20 -7.67
N GLU A 488 24.40 4.00 -8.09
CA GLU A 488 23.65 3.18 -9.05
C GLU A 488 23.31 1.81 -8.46
N ASP A 489 22.02 1.52 -8.33
CA ASP A 489 21.55 0.17 -7.97
C ASP A 489 21.48 -0.67 -9.24
N ARG A 490 22.42 -1.60 -9.40
CA ARG A 490 22.52 -2.49 -10.58
C ARG A 490 22.08 -3.91 -10.28
N SER A 491 21.32 -4.12 -9.21
CA SER A 491 20.95 -5.47 -8.76
C SER A 491 20.05 -6.21 -9.75
N ASP A 492 19.27 -5.50 -10.57
CA ASP A 492 18.41 -6.10 -11.60
C ASP A 492 19.17 -6.38 -12.91
N GLU A 493 20.36 -5.83 -13.10
CA GLU A 493 21.20 -5.99 -14.30
C GLU A 493 22.31 -7.03 -14.09
N MET A 494 22.86 -7.08 -12.87
CA MET A 494 24.03 -7.86 -12.52
C MET A 494 23.65 -9.00 -11.57
N GLY A 495 23.98 -10.22 -11.94
CA GLY A 495 23.86 -11.44 -11.16
C GLY A 495 24.92 -11.62 -10.08
N MET A 496 24.65 -12.53 -9.15
CA MET A 496 25.60 -12.94 -8.10
C MET A 496 25.42 -14.41 -7.77
N ILE A 497 26.49 -15.20 -7.92
CA ILE A 497 26.56 -16.60 -7.46
C ILE A 497 27.71 -16.77 -6.48
N ALA A 498 27.62 -17.74 -5.58
CA ALA A 498 28.71 -18.08 -4.67
C ALA A 498 29.10 -19.55 -4.80
N ILE A 499 30.40 -19.80 -4.84
CA ILE A 499 31.02 -21.12 -4.86
C ILE A 499 31.79 -21.26 -3.54
N GLN A 500 31.31 -22.11 -2.65
CA GLN A 500 31.76 -22.15 -1.25
C GLN A 500 32.09 -23.58 -0.84
N GLY A 501 33.18 -23.78 -0.10
CA GLY A 501 33.59 -25.08 0.41
C GLY A 501 35.08 -25.35 0.23
N VAL A 502 35.49 -26.55 0.63
CA VAL A 502 36.88 -27.03 0.63
C VAL A 502 37.54 -26.93 -0.74
N PHE A 503 36.81 -27.22 -1.81
CA PHE A 503 37.30 -27.21 -3.20
C PHE A 503 36.85 -26.00 -4.02
N SER A 504 36.41 -24.92 -3.36
CA SER A 504 35.92 -23.74 -4.05
C SER A 504 36.98 -23.04 -4.90
N GLU A 505 38.24 -23.00 -4.45
CA GLU A 505 39.36 -22.41 -5.20
C GLU A 505 39.64 -23.19 -6.49
N GLU A 506 39.60 -24.51 -6.42
CA GLU A 506 39.85 -25.43 -7.53
C GLU A 506 38.78 -25.28 -8.62
N VAL A 507 37.50 -25.18 -8.23
CA VAL A 507 36.39 -24.94 -9.17
C VAL A 507 36.53 -23.57 -9.84
N VAL A 508 36.78 -22.51 -9.06
CA VAL A 508 36.82 -21.15 -9.60
C VAL A 508 38.06 -20.94 -10.49
N ALA A 509 39.20 -21.54 -10.14
CA ALA A 509 40.40 -21.53 -10.98
C ALA A 509 40.15 -22.20 -12.34
N ALA A 510 39.50 -23.39 -12.32
CA ALA A 510 39.16 -24.12 -13.53
C ALA A 510 38.09 -23.41 -14.40
N MET A 511 37.18 -22.66 -13.75
CA MET A 511 36.10 -21.95 -14.43
C MET A 511 36.52 -20.60 -15.02
N VAL A 512 37.35 -19.84 -14.29
CA VAL A 512 37.70 -18.45 -14.61
C VAL A 512 39.15 -18.34 -15.08
N ASN A 513 40.10 -18.50 -14.16
CA ASN A 513 41.53 -18.39 -14.42
C ASN A 513 42.35 -18.88 -13.20
N GLU A 514 43.51 -19.51 -13.41
CA GLU A 514 44.40 -19.95 -12.32
C GLU A 514 44.90 -18.80 -11.41
N GLU A 515 45.00 -17.57 -11.93
CA GLU A 515 45.44 -16.39 -11.16
C GLU A 515 44.50 -16.03 -10.00
N ILE A 516 43.25 -16.53 -9.98
CA ILE A 516 42.33 -16.30 -8.85
C ILE A 516 42.89 -16.85 -7.53
N ARG A 517 43.83 -17.81 -7.57
CA ARG A 517 44.46 -18.39 -6.37
C ARG A 517 45.25 -17.37 -5.57
N ASP A 518 45.77 -16.33 -6.22
CA ASP A 518 46.50 -15.25 -5.57
C ASP A 518 45.58 -14.27 -4.84
N LEU A 519 44.27 -14.34 -5.11
CA LEU A 519 43.28 -13.51 -4.45
C LEU A 519 43.20 -13.88 -2.96
N LYS A 520 43.54 -12.93 -2.09
CA LYS A 520 43.51 -13.11 -0.64
C LYS A 520 42.08 -13.07 -0.10
N TYR A 521 41.87 -13.66 1.07
CA TYR A 521 40.60 -13.55 1.78
C TYR A 521 40.19 -12.07 1.97
N TYR A 522 38.91 -11.76 1.75
CA TYR A 522 38.39 -10.38 1.73
C TYR A 522 39.09 -9.47 0.70
N SER A 523 39.40 -10.04 -0.47
CA SER A 523 39.86 -9.30 -1.65
C SER A 523 38.98 -9.61 -2.86
N CYS A 524 39.00 -8.74 -3.86
CA CYS A 524 38.27 -8.84 -5.11
C CYS A 524 39.15 -8.42 -6.29
N GLY A 525 38.75 -8.80 -7.50
CA GLY A 525 39.40 -8.41 -8.74
C GLY A 525 38.45 -8.53 -9.92
N LYS A 526 38.93 -8.10 -11.10
CA LYS A 526 38.19 -8.15 -12.36
C LYS A 526 38.88 -9.16 -13.29
N TRP A 527 38.09 -10.02 -13.94
CA TRP A 527 38.58 -10.99 -14.93
C TRP A 527 37.72 -10.94 -16.19
N ASP A 528 38.31 -11.23 -17.34
CA ASP A 528 37.55 -11.50 -18.56
C ASP A 528 36.99 -12.92 -18.50
N TRP A 529 35.70 -13.06 -18.74
CA TRP A 529 35.03 -14.35 -18.85
C TRP A 529 33.95 -14.27 -19.90
N GLU A 530 34.05 -15.10 -20.93
CA GLU A 530 33.12 -15.09 -22.07
C GLU A 530 33.03 -13.74 -22.79
N GLY A 531 34.15 -12.99 -22.83
CA GLY A 531 34.24 -11.68 -23.48
C GLY A 531 33.60 -10.53 -22.69
N GLU A 532 33.17 -10.77 -21.44
CA GLU A 532 32.71 -9.74 -20.52
C GLU A 532 33.58 -9.68 -19.26
N THR A 533 33.73 -8.49 -18.70
CA THR A 533 34.42 -8.32 -17.41
C THR A 533 33.50 -8.72 -16.26
N ILE A 534 33.92 -9.74 -15.50
CA ILE A 534 33.26 -10.17 -14.26
C ILE A 534 34.08 -9.74 -13.05
N VAL A 535 33.42 -9.59 -11.90
CA VAL A 535 34.09 -9.39 -10.61
C VAL A 535 34.12 -10.71 -9.86
N VAL A 536 35.29 -11.10 -9.33
CA VAL A 536 35.42 -12.25 -8.44
C VAL A 536 35.93 -11.76 -7.09
N ALA A 537 35.28 -12.16 -6.01
CA ALA A 537 35.64 -11.83 -4.64
C ALA A 537 35.85 -13.10 -3.81
N ARG A 538 36.91 -13.17 -3.00
CA ARG A 538 37.15 -14.27 -2.06
C ARG A 538 36.49 -13.99 -0.71
N THR A 539 35.17 -14.02 -0.75
CA THR A 539 34.23 -13.74 0.35
C THR A 539 33.20 -14.86 0.46
N GLY A 540 32.48 -14.90 1.57
CA GLY A 540 31.55 -15.99 1.81
C GLY A 540 30.79 -15.89 3.13
N TYR A 541 29.71 -16.66 3.20
CA TYR A 541 28.76 -16.67 4.31
C TYR A 541 28.56 -18.07 4.89
N THR A 542 29.61 -18.89 4.87
CA THR A 542 29.54 -20.32 5.23
C THR A 542 30.51 -20.73 6.33
N GLY A 543 31.53 -19.91 6.63
CA GLY A 543 32.66 -20.29 7.48
C GLY A 543 33.73 -21.14 6.78
N GLU A 544 33.48 -21.57 5.54
CA GLU A 544 34.48 -22.22 4.68
C GLU A 544 35.24 -21.19 3.82
N ASP A 545 36.16 -21.68 2.98
CA ASP A 545 36.62 -20.87 1.85
C ASP A 545 35.51 -20.69 0.83
N GLY A 546 35.65 -19.67 0.00
CA GLY A 546 34.76 -19.50 -1.12
C GLY A 546 34.97 -18.21 -1.86
N PHE A 547 34.28 -18.15 -2.98
CA PHE A 547 34.27 -17.02 -3.89
C PHE A 547 32.84 -16.62 -4.22
N GLU A 548 32.66 -15.34 -4.51
CA GLU A 548 31.43 -14.74 -5.01
C GLU A 548 31.75 -14.12 -6.38
N LEU A 549 30.96 -14.47 -7.39
CA LEU A 549 31.14 -14.02 -8.76
C LEU A 549 29.98 -13.08 -9.11
N TYR A 550 30.30 -11.91 -9.64
CA TYR A 550 29.35 -10.90 -10.09
C TYR A 550 29.52 -10.70 -11.60
N MET A 551 28.43 -10.85 -12.33
CA MET A 551 28.41 -10.82 -13.79
C MET A 551 27.07 -10.30 -14.30
N SER A 552 26.95 -10.05 -15.59
CA SER A 552 25.68 -9.69 -16.23
C SER A 552 24.69 -10.87 -16.20
N ASN A 553 23.38 -10.59 -16.17
CA ASN A 553 22.36 -11.64 -16.02
C ASN A 553 22.32 -12.64 -17.20
N ASN A 554 22.69 -12.23 -18.41
CA ASN A 554 22.78 -13.09 -19.59
C ASN A 554 23.84 -14.20 -19.46
N LEU A 555 24.82 -14.02 -18.58
CA LEU A 555 25.89 -14.99 -18.34
C LEU A 555 25.60 -15.98 -17.22
N LEU A 556 24.63 -15.69 -16.35
CA LEU A 556 24.40 -16.45 -15.12
C LEU A 556 24.08 -17.92 -15.34
N GLU A 557 23.16 -18.26 -16.24
CA GLU A 557 22.77 -19.64 -16.49
C GLU A 557 23.95 -20.45 -17.04
N LYS A 558 24.73 -19.85 -17.95
CA LYS A 558 25.96 -20.44 -18.48
C LYS A 558 26.98 -20.67 -17.36
N ALA A 559 27.21 -19.65 -16.53
CA ALA A 559 28.14 -19.72 -15.42
C ALA A 559 27.74 -20.80 -14.39
N TRP A 560 26.45 -20.90 -14.09
CA TRP A 560 25.91 -21.92 -13.19
C TRP A 560 26.16 -23.33 -13.72
N ASN A 561 25.80 -23.59 -14.98
CA ASN A 561 25.96 -24.89 -15.61
C ASN A 561 27.44 -25.27 -15.77
N GLN A 562 28.28 -24.30 -16.16
CA GLN A 562 29.72 -24.53 -16.28
C GLN A 562 30.37 -24.82 -14.92
N ALA A 563 30.00 -24.10 -13.85
CA ALA A 563 30.47 -24.39 -12.50
C ALA A 563 30.14 -25.83 -12.09
N LEU A 564 28.90 -26.28 -12.35
CA LEU A 564 28.48 -27.66 -12.07
C LEU A 564 29.29 -28.68 -12.89
N GLN A 565 29.54 -28.41 -14.16
CA GLN A 565 30.29 -29.28 -15.05
C GLN A 565 31.77 -29.40 -14.64
N VAL A 566 32.49 -28.28 -14.53
CA VAL A 566 33.92 -28.30 -14.17
C VAL A 566 34.13 -28.78 -12.73
N GLY A 567 33.14 -28.53 -11.87
CA GLY A 567 33.19 -28.90 -10.45
C GLY A 567 32.85 -30.35 -10.14
N GLU A 568 32.47 -31.15 -11.14
CA GLU A 568 31.97 -32.53 -10.95
C GLU A 568 32.99 -33.40 -10.20
N ASN A 569 34.27 -33.32 -10.58
CA ASN A 569 35.36 -34.08 -9.94
C ASN A 569 35.58 -33.73 -8.46
N TRP A 570 35.16 -32.54 -8.03
CA TRP A 570 35.22 -32.10 -6.63
C TRP A 570 33.86 -32.25 -5.92
N GLY A 571 32.86 -32.82 -6.60
CA GLY A 571 31.52 -33.08 -6.10
C GLY A 571 30.73 -31.81 -5.79
N ILE A 572 30.84 -30.81 -6.66
CA ILE A 572 29.99 -29.61 -6.61
C ILE A 572 28.51 -29.97 -6.65
N GLY A 573 27.67 -29.11 -6.08
CA GLY A 573 26.23 -29.22 -6.23
C GLY A 573 25.52 -27.97 -5.75
N PRO A 574 24.26 -27.78 -6.17
CA PRO A 574 23.47 -26.63 -5.78
C PRO A 574 23.10 -26.69 -4.29
N VAL A 575 23.08 -25.54 -3.63
CA VAL A 575 22.80 -25.41 -2.19
C VAL A 575 21.76 -24.33 -1.94
N GLY A 576 20.68 -24.70 -1.25
CA GLY A 576 19.56 -23.82 -0.94
C GLY A 576 19.74 -22.97 0.31
N LEU A 577 18.77 -22.08 0.55
CA LEU A 577 18.76 -21.16 1.68
C LEU A 577 18.75 -21.86 3.05
N GLY A 578 18.19 -23.06 3.16
CA GLY A 578 18.14 -23.79 4.42
C GLY A 578 19.53 -24.23 4.89
N ALA A 579 20.34 -24.75 3.96
CA ALA A 579 21.74 -25.07 4.24
C ALA A 579 22.57 -23.80 4.47
N ARG A 580 22.33 -22.72 3.70
CA ARG A 580 22.96 -21.40 3.93
C ARG A 580 22.78 -20.94 5.39
N ASP A 581 21.57 -21.03 5.93
CA ASP A 581 21.27 -20.63 7.32
C ASP A 581 21.97 -21.52 8.36
N THR A 582 22.06 -22.83 8.13
CA THR A 582 22.82 -23.71 9.05
C THR A 582 24.32 -23.44 9.01
N LEU A 583 24.90 -23.17 7.84
CA LEU A 583 26.34 -22.93 7.66
C LEU A 583 26.78 -21.60 8.29
N ARG A 584 26.01 -20.53 8.06
CA ARG A 584 26.29 -19.19 8.64
C ARG A 584 26.14 -19.20 10.15
N LEU A 585 25.16 -19.93 10.68
CA LEU A 585 24.91 -19.99 12.11
C LEU A 585 26.04 -20.74 12.82
N GLU A 586 26.51 -21.84 12.26
CA GLU A 586 27.71 -22.53 12.76
C GLU A 586 28.95 -21.62 12.77
N ALA A 587 29.12 -20.78 11.75
CA ALA A 587 30.17 -19.76 11.69
C ALA A 587 29.89 -18.52 12.57
N ALA A 588 28.77 -18.51 13.31
CA ALA A 588 28.28 -17.41 14.12
C ALA A 588 28.22 -16.07 13.39
N MET A 589 27.86 -16.09 12.10
CA MET A 589 27.65 -14.90 11.29
C MET A 589 26.21 -14.38 11.51
N PRO A 590 26.03 -13.08 11.81
CA PRO A 590 24.71 -12.52 12.07
C PRO A 590 23.88 -12.49 10.78
N LEU A 591 22.57 -12.64 10.91
CA LEU A 591 21.62 -12.40 9.84
C LEU A 591 20.77 -11.18 10.18
N TYR A 592 20.65 -10.23 9.24
CA TYR A 592 19.78 -9.08 9.43
C TYR A 592 18.31 -9.50 9.59
N GLY A 593 17.61 -8.90 10.54
CA GLY A 593 16.26 -9.29 10.97
C GLY A 593 16.24 -10.32 12.09
N HIS A 594 17.41 -10.89 12.44
CA HIS A 594 17.59 -11.86 13.52
C HIS A 594 18.55 -11.32 14.58
N GLU A 595 19.86 -11.46 14.36
CA GLU A 595 20.89 -11.00 15.31
C GLU A 595 21.05 -9.49 15.29
N ILE A 596 20.78 -8.86 14.15
CA ILE A 596 20.95 -7.42 13.93
C ILE A 596 19.70 -6.82 13.30
N THR A 597 19.27 -5.70 13.86
CA THR A 597 18.09 -4.91 13.48
C THR A 597 18.32 -3.43 13.78
N GLU A 598 17.36 -2.58 13.43
CA GLU A 598 17.37 -1.15 13.77
C GLU A 598 17.15 -0.85 15.26
N GLU A 599 17.00 -1.87 16.09
CA GLU A 599 16.98 -1.76 17.54
C GLU A 599 18.31 -2.19 18.17
N THR A 600 19.17 -2.84 17.39
CA THR A 600 20.45 -3.35 17.88
C THR A 600 21.61 -2.43 17.50
N ASN A 601 22.52 -2.21 18.45
CA ASN A 601 23.77 -1.52 18.14
C ASN A 601 24.90 -2.52 17.79
N PRO A 602 25.87 -2.13 16.94
CA PRO A 602 26.99 -3.00 16.58
C PRO A 602 27.79 -3.61 17.73
N LEU A 603 27.89 -2.91 18.87
CA LEU A 603 28.77 -3.34 19.97
C LEU A 603 28.15 -4.50 20.75
N GLU A 604 26.84 -4.47 21.01
CA GLU A 604 26.13 -5.59 21.65
C GLU A 604 26.05 -6.84 20.75
N ALA A 605 26.00 -6.66 19.41
CA ALA A 605 26.03 -7.74 18.44
C ALA A 605 27.42 -8.42 18.27
N GLY A 606 28.45 -7.91 18.96
CA GLY A 606 29.83 -8.38 18.81
C GLY A 606 30.49 -7.95 17.50
N LEU A 607 29.95 -6.94 16.82
CA LEU A 607 30.45 -6.43 15.53
C LEU A 607 31.37 -5.20 15.68
N GLY A 608 31.90 -4.98 16.88
CA GLY A 608 32.82 -3.89 17.16
C GLY A 608 34.09 -3.90 16.28
N PHE A 609 34.48 -5.06 15.74
CA PHE A 609 35.59 -5.15 14.79
C PHE A 609 35.34 -4.36 13.49
N ALA A 610 34.07 -4.15 13.10
CA ALA A 610 33.67 -3.39 11.93
C ALA A 610 33.54 -1.88 12.19
N VAL A 611 33.60 -1.44 13.46
CA VAL A 611 33.40 -0.04 13.84
C VAL A 611 34.74 0.67 14.10
N LYS A 612 35.11 1.62 13.24
CA LYS A 612 36.38 2.34 13.35
C LYS A 612 36.19 3.77 13.84
N PHE A 613 36.04 3.97 15.15
CA PHE A 613 35.85 5.29 15.78
C PHE A 613 36.89 6.37 15.44
N LYS A 614 38.11 5.96 15.08
CA LYS A 614 39.23 6.86 14.75
C LYS A 614 39.24 7.31 13.28
N LYS A 615 38.25 6.92 12.46
CA LYS A 615 38.25 7.17 11.02
C LYS A 615 37.71 8.55 10.61
N GLY A 616 37.30 9.36 11.58
CA GLY A 616 36.54 10.59 11.38
C GLY A 616 35.06 10.40 11.75
N ASP A 617 34.24 11.35 11.33
CA ASP A 617 32.80 11.35 11.56
C ASP A 617 32.09 10.36 10.65
N PHE A 618 31.02 9.76 11.17
CA PHE A 618 30.10 8.90 10.43
C PHE A 618 28.75 8.84 11.15
N ILE A 619 27.70 8.49 10.43
CA ILE A 619 26.36 8.45 10.99
C ILE A 619 26.28 7.42 12.13
N GLY A 620 25.74 7.85 13.28
CA GLY A 620 25.62 7.01 14.48
C GLY A 620 26.87 6.95 15.37
N ARG A 621 27.98 7.61 14.99
CA ARG A 621 29.23 7.65 15.77
C ARG A 621 29.02 8.11 17.21
N GLU A 622 28.38 9.26 17.41
CA GLU A 622 28.19 9.86 18.73
C GLU A 622 27.32 8.99 19.64
N ALA A 623 26.25 8.41 19.09
CA ALA A 623 25.41 7.47 19.82
C ALA A 623 26.21 6.22 20.27
N LEU A 624 27.06 5.68 19.39
CA LEU A 624 27.93 4.56 19.72
C LEU A 624 29.01 4.89 20.75
N LEU A 625 29.54 6.12 20.75
CA LEU A 625 30.47 6.57 21.79
C LEU A 625 29.79 6.62 23.16
N LYS A 626 28.54 7.07 23.23
CA LYS A 626 27.74 7.03 24.48
C LYS A 626 27.52 5.60 24.96
N VAL A 627 27.14 4.67 24.07
CA VAL A 627 27.01 3.24 24.40
C VAL A 627 28.32 2.68 24.96
N LYS A 628 29.46 3.08 24.39
CA LYS A 628 30.77 2.65 24.88
C LYS A 628 31.12 3.22 26.25
N GLN A 629 30.71 4.45 26.55
CA GLN A 629 30.91 5.11 27.85
C GLN A 629 30.01 4.52 28.95
N GLU A 630 28.73 4.32 28.64
CA GLU A 630 27.74 3.77 29.58
C GLU A 630 27.94 2.26 29.83
N GLY A 631 28.49 1.55 28.84
CA GLY A 631 28.68 0.11 28.89
C GLY A 631 27.48 -0.67 28.32
N LEU A 632 27.76 -1.86 27.80
CA LEU A 632 26.74 -2.73 27.22
C LEU A 632 25.83 -3.32 28.31
N LYS A 633 24.52 -3.29 28.10
CA LYS A 633 23.54 -3.94 28.98
C LYS A 633 23.33 -5.41 28.63
N ARG A 634 23.45 -5.75 27.35
CA ARG A 634 23.29 -7.11 26.81
C ARG A 634 24.37 -7.42 25.79
N LYS A 635 24.55 -8.70 25.49
CA LYS A 635 25.46 -9.20 24.46
C LYS A 635 24.85 -10.37 23.71
N LEU A 636 25.13 -10.43 22.41
CA LEU A 636 24.85 -11.58 21.57
C LEU A 636 25.83 -12.72 21.89
N VAL A 637 25.30 -13.89 22.23
CA VAL A 637 26.08 -15.08 22.60
C VAL A 637 25.72 -16.28 21.73
N CYS A 638 26.64 -17.25 21.65
CA CYS A 638 26.42 -18.57 21.07
C CYS A 638 26.04 -19.55 22.19
N MET A 639 25.02 -20.38 21.98
CA MET A 639 24.49 -21.28 22.99
C MET A 639 24.26 -22.68 22.41
N GLU A 640 24.63 -23.70 23.17
CA GLU A 640 24.21 -25.09 22.93
C GLU A 640 22.92 -25.35 23.71
N VAL A 641 21.91 -25.93 23.04
CA VAL A 641 20.65 -26.33 23.66
C VAL A 641 20.69 -27.82 23.96
N GLU A 642 20.36 -28.21 25.19
CA GLU A 642 20.34 -29.62 25.57
C GLU A 642 19.28 -30.41 24.79
N GLY A 643 19.69 -31.58 24.27
CA GLY A 643 18.85 -32.44 23.44
C GLY A 643 18.81 -32.01 21.97
N ARG A 644 17.70 -32.35 21.29
CA ARG A 644 17.54 -32.16 19.83
C ARG A 644 16.49 -31.13 19.45
N ARG A 645 15.87 -30.46 20.44
CA ARG A 645 14.82 -29.45 20.20
C ARG A 645 15.47 -28.13 19.81
N ILE A 646 14.95 -27.53 18.74
CA ILE A 646 15.46 -26.27 18.20
C ILE A 646 14.75 -25.11 18.90
N ALA A 647 15.52 -24.24 19.54
CA ALA A 647 15.03 -22.94 20.00
C ALA A 647 14.98 -21.99 18.80
N ARG A 648 13.78 -21.55 18.41
CA ARG A 648 13.58 -20.61 17.29
C ARG A 648 13.69 -19.17 17.79
N GLN A 649 13.81 -18.22 16.88
CA GLN A 649 13.72 -16.79 17.17
C GLN A 649 12.49 -16.49 18.04
N GLY A 650 12.63 -15.62 19.04
CA GLY A 650 11.57 -15.29 19.98
C GLY A 650 11.48 -16.21 21.20
N ALA A 651 12.20 -17.33 21.22
CA ALA A 651 12.22 -18.20 22.38
C ALA A 651 12.87 -17.48 23.57
N LYS A 652 12.17 -17.50 24.71
CA LYS A 652 12.59 -16.81 25.94
C LYS A 652 13.78 -17.53 26.56
N ILE A 653 14.79 -16.75 26.96
CA ILE A 653 15.91 -17.23 27.76
C ILE A 653 15.63 -16.85 29.22
N LEU A 654 15.69 -17.85 30.10
CA LEU A 654 15.26 -17.75 31.49
C LEU A 654 16.43 -18.02 32.45
N GLN A 655 16.41 -17.31 33.58
CA GLN A 655 17.22 -17.61 34.76
C GLN A 655 16.25 -17.81 35.93
N GLY A 656 15.93 -19.08 36.25
CA GLY A 656 14.81 -19.39 37.14
C GLY A 656 13.48 -19.02 36.48
N GLU A 657 12.68 -18.19 37.15
CA GLU A 657 11.40 -17.70 36.62
C GLU A 657 11.52 -16.39 35.82
N GLU A 658 12.68 -15.73 35.86
CA GLU A 658 12.89 -14.44 35.20
C GLU A 658 13.32 -14.64 33.75
N GLN A 659 12.69 -13.89 32.83
CA GLN A 659 13.15 -13.78 31.45
C GLN A 659 14.32 -12.79 31.39
N VAL A 660 15.52 -13.30 31.11
CA VAL A 660 16.76 -12.52 31.03
C VAL A 660 17.16 -12.19 29.59
N GLY A 661 16.58 -12.88 28.61
CA GLY A 661 16.98 -12.71 27.21
C GLY A 661 16.03 -13.36 26.22
N GLU A 662 16.49 -13.39 24.97
CA GLU A 662 15.72 -13.94 23.85
C GLU A 662 16.65 -14.53 22.78
N VAL A 663 16.23 -15.64 22.20
CA VAL A 663 16.89 -16.28 21.05
C VAL A 663 16.64 -15.47 19.79
N SER A 664 17.71 -15.19 19.03
CA SER A 664 17.66 -14.49 17.73
C SER A 664 17.62 -15.46 16.56
N SER A 665 18.40 -16.54 16.62
CA SER A 665 18.43 -17.62 15.63
C SER A 665 18.68 -18.96 16.32
N GLY A 666 18.12 -20.04 15.76
CA GLY A 666 18.49 -21.38 16.19
C GLY A 666 18.11 -22.46 15.21
N THR A 667 18.95 -23.49 15.16
CA THR A 667 18.81 -24.62 14.26
C THR A 667 19.49 -25.87 14.83
N PHE A 668 19.34 -26.99 14.15
CA PHE A 668 20.16 -28.17 14.40
C PHE A 668 21.42 -28.09 13.53
N SER A 669 22.60 -28.11 14.15
CA SER A 669 23.88 -28.12 13.47
C SER A 669 24.18 -29.51 12.89
N PRO A 670 24.27 -29.68 11.55
CA PRO A 670 24.65 -30.95 10.95
C PRO A 670 26.11 -31.32 11.25
N THR A 671 27.02 -30.36 11.38
CA THR A 671 28.43 -30.63 11.69
C THR A 671 28.62 -31.13 13.12
N LEU A 672 27.98 -30.47 14.10
CA LEU A 672 28.17 -30.78 15.52
C LEU A 672 27.17 -31.83 16.03
N GLN A 673 26.10 -32.12 15.28
CA GLN A 673 24.99 -32.98 15.69
C GLN A 673 24.33 -32.52 17.00
N LYS A 674 24.24 -31.20 17.19
CA LYS A 674 23.64 -30.55 18.37
C LYS A 674 22.66 -29.47 17.95
N SER A 675 21.69 -29.18 18.82
CA SER A 675 20.89 -27.95 18.69
C SER A 675 21.72 -26.76 19.15
N ILE A 676 21.82 -25.74 18.29
CA ILE A 676 22.58 -24.52 18.54
C ILE A 676 21.69 -23.30 18.35
N ALA A 677 21.96 -22.25 19.12
CA ALA A 677 21.22 -21.00 19.05
C ALA A 677 22.12 -19.80 19.31
N MET A 678 21.83 -18.68 18.67
CA MET A 678 22.33 -17.37 19.04
C MET A 678 21.22 -16.57 19.72
N GLY A 679 21.57 -15.69 20.65
CA GLY A 679 20.59 -14.87 21.36
C GLY A 679 21.24 -13.82 22.24
N TYR A 680 20.44 -12.87 22.69
CA TYR A 680 20.90 -11.80 23.58
C TYR A 680 20.63 -12.16 25.04
N VAL A 681 21.67 -12.05 25.87
CA VAL A 681 21.60 -12.21 27.33
C VAL A 681 22.21 -10.97 28.01
N PRO A 682 21.96 -10.74 29.32
CA PRO A 682 22.58 -9.65 30.05
C PRO A 682 24.11 -9.77 29.99
N LYS A 683 24.83 -8.65 30.01
CA LYS A 683 26.29 -8.64 29.86
C LYS A 683 26.99 -9.52 30.89
N GLU A 684 26.49 -9.56 32.11
CA GLU A 684 26.99 -10.34 33.25
C GLU A 684 26.76 -11.84 33.03
N GLY A 685 25.73 -12.20 32.26
CA GLY A 685 25.39 -13.57 31.89
C GLY A 685 26.11 -14.10 30.66
N ALA A 686 26.88 -13.27 29.95
CA ALA A 686 27.42 -13.59 28.63
C ALA A 686 28.75 -14.40 28.63
N GLU A 687 29.24 -14.82 29.80
CA GLU A 687 30.50 -15.57 29.90
C GLU A 687 30.34 -17.03 29.42
N VAL A 688 31.38 -17.55 28.76
CA VAL A 688 31.41 -18.94 28.29
C VAL A 688 31.31 -19.88 29.49
N GLY A 689 30.41 -20.86 29.40
CA GLY A 689 30.13 -21.82 30.46
C GLY A 689 28.88 -21.49 31.27
N ASN A 690 28.38 -20.24 31.24
CA ASN A 690 27.15 -19.87 31.92
C ASN A 690 25.95 -20.68 31.40
N GLN A 691 25.00 -20.94 32.30
CA GLN A 691 23.83 -21.77 32.04
C GLN A 691 22.55 -20.97 32.22
N PHE A 692 21.60 -21.22 31.33
CA PHE A 692 20.24 -20.69 31.37
C PHE A 692 19.26 -21.80 31.00
N GLU A 693 17.98 -21.49 30.95
CA GLU A 693 16.98 -22.31 30.31
C GLU A 693 16.37 -21.59 29.10
N VAL A 694 15.97 -22.33 28.07
CA VAL A 694 15.19 -21.79 26.95
C VAL A 694 13.81 -22.43 26.93
N GLU A 695 12.79 -21.59 26.75
CA GLU A 695 11.40 -22.05 26.63
C GLU A 695 11.13 -22.48 25.17
N ILE A 696 10.84 -23.77 24.97
CA ILE A 696 10.44 -24.33 23.67
C ILE A 696 9.06 -24.97 23.83
N GLY A 697 8.04 -24.24 23.37
CA GLY A 697 6.64 -24.62 23.60
C GLY A 697 6.27 -24.44 25.08
N LYS A 698 5.86 -25.50 25.76
CA LYS A 698 5.52 -25.48 27.20
C LYS A 698 6.63 -26.05 28.09
N LYS A 699 7.80 -26.36 27.53
CA LYS A 699 8.91 -27.02 28.22
C LYS A 699 10.13 -26.12 28.25
N ARG A 700 10.88 -26.19 29.34
CA ARG A 700 12.18 -25.53 29.51
C ARG A 700 13.29 -26.54 29.22
N TYR A 701 14.34 -26.09 28.53
CA TYR A 701 15.51 -26.89 28.19
C TYR A 701 16.76 -26.16 28.64
N PRO A 702 17.71 -26.81 29.32
CA PRO A 702 18.98 -26.18 29.66
C PRO A 702 19.72 -25.73 28.40
N ILE A 703 20.32 -24.55 28.49
CA ILE A 703 21.22 -24.02 27.47
C ILE A 703 22.52 -23.58 28.14
N ARG A 704 23.63 -23.72 27.41
CA ARG A 704 24.95 -23.31 27.87
C ARG A 704 25.58 -22.35 26.88
N VAL A 705 26.07 -21.22 27.37
CA VAL A 705 26.88 -20.28 26.57
C VAL A 705 28.19 -20.93 26.18
N VAL A 706 28.53 -20.92 24.90
CA VAL A 706 29.75 -21.51 24.34
C VAL A 706 30.60 -20.48 23.60
N GLU A 707 31.84 -20.87 23.31
CA GLU A 707 32.76 -20.05 22.53
C GLU A 707 32.20 -19.74 21.13
N ARG A 708 32.42 -18.51 20.67
CA ARG A 708 32.05 -18.05 19.32
C ARG A 708 33.27 -18.17 18.40
N PRO A 709 33.16 -18.77 17.20
CA PRO A 709 31.99 -19.41 16.61
C PRO A 709 31.81 -20.88 17.06
N PHE A 710 30.67 -21.50 16.76
CA PHE A 710 30.45 -22.93 16.99
C PHE A 710 31.38 -23.82 16.16
N TYR A 711 31.71 -23.34 14.95
CA TYR A 711 32.60 -24.01 14.01
C TYR A 711 33.56 -23.00 13.39
N SER A 712 34.83 -23.42 13.26
CA SER A 712 35.84 -22.71 12.49
C SER A 712 36.65 -23.71 11.68
N ARG A 713 36.83 -23.44 10.38
CA ARG A 713 37.67 -24.29 9.52
C ARG A 713 39.12 -24.30 10.01
N LYS A 714 39.79 -25.45 9.88
CA LYS A 714 41.23 -25.54 10.13
C LYS A 714 41.98 -24.82 9.01
N LYS A 715 42.84 -23.85 9.34
CA LYS A 715 43.71 -23.20 8.33
C LYS A 715 44.66 -24.25 7.73
N LYS A 716 44.74 -24.35 6.39
CA LYS A 716 45.79 -25.14 5.72
C LYS A 716 47.15 -24.61 6.21
N LYS A 717 47.98 -25.48 6.82
CA LYS A 717 49.38 -25.13 7.10
C LYS A 717 50.04 -24.86 5.75
N LYS A 718 50.61 -23.67 5.56
CA LYS A 718 51.51 -23.45 4.42
C LYS A 718 52.69 -24.40 4.61
N GLU A 719 52.82 -25.40 3.75
CA GLU A 719 54.06 -26.15 3.64
C GLU A 719 55.15 -25.13 3.31
N GLY A 720 56.16 -25.05 4.18
CA GLY A 720 57.28 -24.15 3.98
C GLY A 720 57.91 -24.44 2.63
N LYS A 721 58.16 -23.40 1.84
CA LYS A 721 59.07 -23.51 0.70
C LYS A 721 60.36 -24.11 1.24
N GLY A 722 60.65 -25.36 0.88
CA GLY A 722 61.96 -25.94 1.08
C GLY A 722 62.97 -25.04 0.41
N GLU A 723 63.99 -24.63 1.17
CA GLU A 723 65.24 -24.15 0.61
C GLU A 723 65.80 -25.27 -0.27
N ALA A 724 65.87 -25.01 -1.56
CA ALA A 724 66.67 -25.76 -2.53
C ALA A 724 67.67 -24.77 -3.14
#